data_AF-A0AAW0VI65-F1
#
_entry.id   AF-A0AAW0VI65-F1
#
_cell.length_a   1.000
_cell.length_b   1.000
_cell.length_c   1.000
_cell.angle_alpha   90.00
_cell.angle_beta   90.00
_cell.angle_gamma   90.00
#
_symmetry.space_group_name_H-M   'P 1'
#
loop_
_entity.id
_entity.type
_entity.pdbx_description
1 polymer ?
#
loop_
_entity_poly.entity_id
_entity_poly.type
_entity_poly.pdbx_seq_one_letter_code
_entity_poly.pdbx_strand_id
1 'polypeptide(L)'
;MATPAEIIAARVNGTYVPENEPEPVKKKVEPVDKENAFPVLGGRSSPAAGNMGANTSWGPGINGKTASGAGAVAATPSLKSNSARSSPVPATKSNFKGTTVQEAFSLDVEDQLNVTKAEFIKVLSSIKQETKTSIECTTSQHTKKRTFLITGSPEAVKLGKRLVIKKLTKPVSIAFTIPSKLRSRVIGAQGKNLKPIIEENDVKINIPNAEASPSPVGDDVDDDDIFAHTVEVTVDGDAEGCKRAKASILAIVKEETKNTSVKIPLISPDKPWAAKEAKIFQEKYPDIEILAPLYNEPSDNMIITGERELVLKVRDEINEAFRTRIHSNTSSAESVPRVKQQFLPIQRLIDEDDVFIELYPSGDIVKFIGPEHKLNAAKEKARQTTLQYQVDVLDMSKAHKGNVNHVKAIASLFLRTGKFKEIAATHNVVVSPPKEDLLTKDEEKSLEIQVISKTSEAEAGKDARRAIVSAVNRILPEKTKVVDDVDVLLLSKAESILKVEAPKHNVEFTIFRNKIYLFDVFDAQDSDDFGEDNFSDNNLELVNNHLDELRGISEFLTNVVMTVSVENQRLLNSKNSTLLNLILNEVEPESVMVEFYSDGIEKEAYEKDSLLIHGIKDSVLVVEKQIAQVLDDYAEHNRHYLASVEIPASVVPKFIGKAGANVNAIKKKYGVDIDSNDFKKEKSDIVNFDISGHKKSVELAKSHIQKEVKKLADDKIARVRVEAEYHRRLAGPGFKYMHRLEDKYGVKIRFPGDNIGKFVDAPSNKDEITIRGPSKGVAKAEEEIKELYAFEKENGFKTRVKVPTKAIARVIGRNGDTIKGIVDGFGVDYSFNRNKEAEEAQGFGEIEFTGSRSALKQATEKVNEIIEEVENFVTVTVNVPPKYHSDIIGPAGRVMREIINKAAGDIFLPPQQFGRLLQVPDTDAGSDEVVCAGDKKVVDKIVAQIKEIVAEREAAIEDTIEVPKSKHRQLVGPGGAIRKELQEQFGVRISLPRPENPSSVITLSGKPERIEKLKERIKELTKDDWNESIEIPAHLHVFVSERGTLINEFKVEQNVNMSHGNYTRKATLIAKAALPTPPEDVDADEGEEGKYQCVITPFEHVEKYTIPWRFSGDKDATAKAAKVVEERLEQAKKITHQGWFTPVNSKRFYPRLIGSSGSNIKQLRKETGAFIMSPRDNGPIYIAGTEESVKAAKEAMTKLV
;
A
#
# COMPACT_ATOMS: atom_id res chain seq x y z
N MET A 1 38.34 -45.89 -0.29
CA MET A 1 37.34 -46.17 -1.36
C MET A 1 37.81 -47.40 -2.11
N ALA A 2 36.91 -48.32 -2.46
CA ALA A 2 37.24 -49.43 -3.36
C ALA A 2 37.57 -48.89 -4.76
N THR A 3 38.38 -49.63 -5.52
CA THR A 3 38.80 -49.24 -6.86
C THR A 3 37.72 -49.55 -7.91
N PRO A 4 37.68 -48.85 -9.06
CA PRO A 4 36.66 -49.09 -10.08
C PRO A 4 36.61 -50.53 -10.60
N ALA A 5 37.73 -51.27 -10.57
CA ALA A 5 37.80 -52.66 -11.01
C ALA A 5 36.94 -53.60 -10.14
N GLU A 6 36.94 -53.40 -8.82
CA GLU A 6 36.21 -54.23 -7.86
C GLU A 6 34.68 -54.08 -8.02
N ILE A 7 34.22 -52.84 -8.27
CA ILE A 7 32.81 -52.52 -8.48
C ILE A 7 32.31 -53.07 -9.83
N ILE A 8 33.16 -53.09 -10.85
CA ILE A 8 32.84 -53.68 -12.16
C ILE A 8 32.78 -55.22 -12.05
N ALA A 9 33.73 -55.86 -11.37
CA ALA A 9 33.73 -57.30 -11.16
C ALA A 9 32.47 -57.80 -10.41
N ALA A 10 32.07 -57.10 -9.35
CA ALA A 10 30.85 -57.42 -8.59
C ALA A 10 29.57 -57.34 -9.45
N ARG A 11 29.50 -56.41 -10.42
CA ARG A 11 28.36 -56.26 -11.32
C ARG A 11 28.31 -57.31 -12.45
N VAL A 12 29.44 -57.88 -12.85
CA VAL A 12 29.51 -58.89 -13.91
C VAL A 12 29.12 -60.29 -13.40
N ASN A 13 29.42 -60.62 -12.14
CA ASN A 13 29.18 -61.96 -11.59
C ASN A 13 27.76 -62.20 -11.04
N GLY A 14 26.85 -61.22 -11.15
CA GLY A 14 25.40 -61.41 -10.91
C GLY A 14 24.95 -61.61 -9.46
N THR A 15 25.85 -61.60 -8.47
CA THR A 15 25.53 -61.88 -7.07
C THR A 15 25.45 -60.61 -6.21
N TYR A 16 24.31 -59.91 -6.28
CA TYR A 16 23.89 -58.97 -5.23
C TYR A 16 22.37 -58.99 -5.09
N VAL A 17 21.87 -59.22 -3.87
CA VAL A 17 20.45 -59.35 -3.53
C VAL A 17 20.13 -58.38 -2.39
N PRO A 18 19.03 -57.62 -2.44
CA PRO A 18 18.65 -56.68 -1.38
C PRO A 18 17.94 -57.37 -0.20
N GLU A 19 18.00 -56.75 0.98
CA GLU A 19 17.09 -57.03 2.10
C GLU A 19 15.98 -55.97 2.19
N ASN A 20 14.85 -56.33 2.81
CA ASN A 20 13.56 -55.63 2.68
C ASN A 20 13.03 -54.99 3.98
N GLU A 21 12.04 -54.13 3.80
CA GLU A 21 11.25 -53.41 4.80
C GLU A 21 10.22 -54.30 5.54
N PRO A 22 9.52 -53.72 6.54
CA PRO A 22 8.10 -54.02 6.75
C PRO A 22 7.18 -52.78 6.92
N GLU A 23 6.16 -52.67 6.06
CA GLU A 23 4.88 -51.95 6.29
C GLU A 23 3.80 -52.96 6.84
N PRO A 24 2.43 -52.82 6.79
CA PRO A 24 1.51 -51.72 6.35
C PRO A 24 0.21 -51.53 7.20
N VAL A 25 -0.81 -50.82 6.62
CA VAL A 25 -2.31 -50.88 6.88
C VAL A 25 -2.93 -49.89 7.91
N LYS A 26 -4.08 -49.16 7.73
CA LYS A 26 -4.97 -48.78 6.58
C LYS A 26 -5.93 -47.58 6.88
N LYS A 27 -6.15 -46.72 5.87
CA LYS A 27 -7.28 -45.81 5.46
C LYS A 27 -8.62 -45.67 6.27
N LYS A 28 -9.16 -44.43 6.38
CA LYS A 28 -10.43 -43.88 5.76
C LYS A 28 -10.77 -42.43 6.25
N VAL A 29 -10.96 -41.42 5.37
CA VAL A 29 -12.22 -40.83 4.79
C VAL A 29 -12.93 -39.72 5.63
N GLU A 30 -13.31 -38.63 4.92
CA GLU A 30 -14.03 -37.36 5.24
C GLU A 30 -15.41 -37.46 5.97
N PRO A 31 -16.08 -36.35 6.47
CA PRO A 31 -16.12 -34.98 5.87
C PRO A 31 -16.33 -33.68 6.73
N VAL A 32 -16.06 -32.52 6.08
CA VAL A 32 -16.80 -31.22 6.07
C VAL A 32 -16.71 -30.14 7.19
N ASP A 33 -16.56 -28.89 6.71
CA ASP A 33 -16.94 -27.53 7.21
C ASP A 33 -16.04 -26.62 8.10
N LYS A 34 -15.84 -25.40 7.55
CA LYS A 34 -15.72 -24.04 8.14
C LYS A 34 -14.46 -23.51 8.86
N GLU A 35 -13.88 -22.51 8.19
CA GLU A 35 -13.52 -21.15 8.65
C GLU A 35 -12.63 -20.86 9.89
N ASN A 36 -11.69 -19.93 9.65
CA ASN A 36 -11.08 -18.95 10.58
C ASN A 36 -9.85 -19.29 11.45
N ALA A 37 -8.92 -18.32 11.39
CA ALA A 37 -8.01 -17.81 12.42
C ALA A 37 -6.75 -18.61 12.86
N PHE A 38 -5.61 -17.91 12.73
CA PHE A 38 -4.41 -18.12 13.55
C PHE A 38 -4.68 -17.72 15.03
N PRO A 39 -4.21 -18.50 16.02
CA PRO A 39 -4.12 -18.05 17.41
C PRO A 39 -2.73 -17.51 17.76
N VAL A 40 -2.70 -16.43 18.56
CA VAL A 40 -1.49 -15.91 19.23
C VAL A 40 -1.40 -16.54 20.62
N LEU A 41 -0.18 -16.83 21.11
CA LEU A 41 0.06 -17.23 22.50
C LEU A 41 1.31 -16.56 23.11
N GLY A 42 1.23 -16.30 24.41
CA GLY A 42 2.36 -15.89 25.25
C GLY A 42 1.91 -15.61 26.69
N GLY A 43 2.89 -15.48 27.61
CA GLY A 43 2.71 -14.83 28.91
C GLY A 43 2.93 -15.69 30.16
N ARG A 44 2.97 -14.97 31.30
CA ARG A 44 3.15 -15.38 32.73
C ARG A 44 4.60 -15.57 33.21
N SER A 45 4.97 -15.14 34.44
CA SER A 45 4.17 -14.45 35.49
C SER A 45 5.01 -13.66 36.50
N SER A 46 4.40 -12.60 37.07
CA SER A 46 4.91 -11.75 38.16
C SER A 46 4.48 -12.27 39.55
N PRO A 47 4.97 -11.61 40.63
CA PRO A 47 4.07 -10.90 41.58
C PRO A 47 4.42 -9.39 41.70
N ALA A 48 4.03 -8.65 42.75
CA ALA A 48 2.67 -8.15 43.10
C ALA A 48 2.74 -7.33 44.43
N ALA A 49 1.83 -6.40 44.80
CA ALA A 49 0.97 -5.47 44.05
C ALA A 49 0.26 -4.50 45.04
N GLY A 50 0.17 -3.19 44.75
CA GLY A 50 -0.65 -2.23 45.53
C GLY A 50 -0.57 -0.79 44.96
N ASN A 51 -1.62 0.05 45.00
CA ASN A 51 -2.99 -0.14 45.50
C ASN A 51 -4.01 0.77 44.74
N MET A 52 -5.31 0.43 44.81
CA MET A 52 -6.52 1.17 44.31
C MET A 52 -6.62 1.40 42.78
N GLY A 53 -7.73 1.12 42.07
CA GLY A 53 -9.06 0.58 42.42
C GLY A 53 -10.13 1.65 42.66
N ALA A 54 -11.32 1.67 42.03
CA ALA A 54 -11.98 0.78 41.06
C ALA A 54 -12.98 1.64 40.18
N ASN A 55 -13.99 1.20 39.43
CA ASN A 55 -14.70 -0.09 39.24
C ASN A 55 -15.43 -0.13 37.85
N THR A 56 -16.16 -1.20 37.53
CA THR A 56 -16.81 -1.48 36.22
C THR A 56 -18.36 -1.43 36.24
N SER A 57 -19.02 -1.23 35.09
CA SER A 57 -20.39 -1.75 34.84
C SER A 57 -20.79 -1.88 33.35
N TRP A 58 -21.86 -2.64 33.08
CA TRP A 58 -22.43 -3.02 31.77
C TRP A 58 -23.24 -1.90 31.06
N GLY A 59 -23.63 -2.12 29.79
CA GLY A 59 -24.84 -1.49 29.22
C GLY A 59 -24.91 -1.38 27.68
N PRO A 60 -26.07 -1.59 27.01
CA PRO A 60 -26.18 -1.54 25.55
C PRO A 60 -27.09 -0.41 24.98
N GLY A 61 -26.93 -0.08 23.68
CA GLY A 61 -28.09 0.19 22.82
C GLY A 61 -28.08 1.38 21.84
N ILE A 62 -28.17 1.05 20.54
CA ILE A 62 -29.20 1.51 19.57
C ILE A 62 -29.30 3.01 19.16
N ASN A 63 -29.32 3.23 17.83
CA ASN A 63 -29.89 4.34 17.02
C ASN A 63 -30.47 5.61 17.69
N GLY A 64 -30.14 6.80 17.16
CA GLY A 64 -31.03 7.97 17.34
C GLY A 64 -30.66 9.27 16.61
N LYS A 65 -31.52 9.70 15.67
CA LYS A 65 -31.53 10.97 14.91
C LYS A 65 -31.61 12.25 15.76
N THR A 66 -31.31 13.39 15.09
CA THR A 66 -31.83 14.78 15.33
C THR A 66 -31.50 15.44 16.68
N ALA A 67 -30.89 16.64 16.79
CA ALA A 67 -30.99 17.96 16.11
C ALA A 67 -31.88 18.96 16.87
N SER A 68 -31.54 20.26 16.77
CA SER A 68 -32.06 21.43 17.52
C SER A 68 -31.71 21.48 19.03
N GLY A 69 -31.45 22.64 19.66
CA GLY A 69 -31.03 23.93 19.12
C GLY A 69 -31.89 25.17 19.47
N ALA A 70 -31.69 25.72 20.67
CA ALA A 70 -31.96 27.11 21.14
C ALA A 70 -31.44 27.18 22.60
N GLY A 71 -30.96 28.28 23.20
CA GLY A 71 -30.68 29.69 22.87
C GLY A 71 -30.01 30.31 24.14
N ALA A 72 -29.72 31.61 24.30
CA ALA A 72 -29.80 32.80 23.44
C ALA A 72 -28.96 33.95 24.07
N VAL A 73 -28.89 35.11 23.39
CA VAL A 73 -28.49 36.47 23.86
C VAL A 73 -27.08 36.71 24.47
N ALA A 74 -26.59 37.95 24.61
CA ALA A 74 -26.30 38.99 23.60
C ALA A 74 -25.67 40.25 24.25
N ALA A 75 -24.49 40.71 23.78
CA ALA A 75 -23.99 42.08 24.01
C ALA A 75 -22.87 42.48 23.02
N THR A 76 -22.90 43.73 22.56
CA THR A 76 -21.86 44.50 21.82
C THR A 76 -21.55 45.78 22.66
N PRO A 77 -20.73 46.80 22.28
CA PRO A 77 -20.04 47.10 21.01
C PRO A 77 -18.55 47.59 21.12
N SER A 78 -17.66 47.28 20.17
CA SER A 78 -17.20 48.07 18.98
C SER A 78 -16.23 49.25 19.18
N LEU A 79 -15.14 49.29 18.39
CA LEU A 79 -14.40 50.46 17.85
C LEU A 79 -13.23 49.96 16.95
N LYS A 80 -12.60 50.77 16.08
CA LYS A 80 -13.04 51.13 14.70
C LYS A 80 -11.90 51.82 13.91
N SER A 81 -11.50 51.28 12.76
CA SER A 81 -11.03 52.01 11.55
C SER A 81 -11.00 51.00 10.38
N ASN A 82 -11.68 51.19 9.23
CA ASN A 82 -11.53 52.19 8.15
C ASN A 82 -10.17 52.09 7.41
N SER A 83 -10.09 52.02 6.07
CA SER A 83 -11.08 51.89 4.97
C SER A 83 -10.29 51.51 3.66
N ALA A 84 -10.77 51.39 2.41
CA ALA A 84 -12.06 51.48 1.69
C ALA A 84 -11.88 50.87 0.25
N ARG A 85 -12.84 50.73 -0.68
CA ARG A 85 -14.30 50.43 -0.66
C ARG A 85 -14.89 50.58 -2.09
N SER A 86 -15.44 49.53 -2.69
CA SER A 86 -16.49 49.62 -3.74
C SER A 86 -17.27 48.30 -3.89
N SER A 87 -18.49 48.37 -4.46
CA SER A 87 -19.54 47.31 -4.52
C SER A 87 -20.55 47.71 -5.63
N PRO A 88 -21.74 47.07 -5.87
CA PRO A 88 -22.36 45.88 -5.25
C PRO A 88 -23.12 44.90 -6.21
N VAL A 89 -23.57 43.74 -5.66
CA VAL A 89 -24.92 43.09 -5.71
C VAL A 89 -25.92 43.51 -6.82
N PRO A 90 -26.71 42.62 -7.50
CA PRO A 90 -27.34 41.36 -7.00
C PRO A 90 -27.35 40.11 -7.93
N ALA A 91 -27.74 38.94 -7.40
CA ALA A 91 -29.01 38.24 -7.74
C ALA A 91 -29.14 36.78 -7.20
N THR A 92 -30.37 36.42 -6.81
CA THR A 92 -31.02 35.08 -6.75
C THR A 92 -30.21 33.79 -6.49
N LYS A 93 -30.64 33.05 -5.46
CA LYS A 93 -30.34 31.63 -5.24
C LYS A 93 -30.91 30.76 -6.38
N SER A 94 -30.18 29.71 -6.77
CA SER A 94 -30.78 28.46 -7.25
C SER A 94 -29.98 27.26 -6.70
N ASN A 95 -30.69 26.21 -6.29
CA ASN A 95 -30.07 24.99 -5.78
C ASN A 95 -29.86 24.01 -6.93
N PHE A 96 -28.61 23.77 -7.32
CA PHE A 96 -28.24 22.62 -8.16
C PHE A 96 -26.96 21.96 -7.63
N LYS A 97 -27.10 20.80 -6.99
CA LYS A 97 -25.97 19.88 -6.80
C LYS A 97 -25.68 19.17 -8.13
N GLY A 98 -25.04 19.88 -9.05
CA GLY A 98 -24.44 19.25 -10.22
C GLY A 98 -23.27 18.37 -9.80
N THR A 99 -23.24 17.12 -10.24
CA THR A 99 -22.05 16.24 -10.17
C THR A 99 -21.01 16.57 -11.25
N THR A 100 -21.26 17.64 -12.00
CA THR A 100 -20.48 18.11 -13.14
C THR A 100 -19.74 19.40 -12.78
N VAL A 101 -18.42 19.39 -12.88
CA VAL A 101 -17.56 20.58 -12.75
C VAL A 101 -17.38 21.22 -14.12
N GLN A 102 -17.20 22.54 -14.13
CA GLN A 102 -16.73 23.29 -15.30
C GLN A 102 -15.39 23.93 -14.95
N GLU A 103 -14.37 23.73 -15.78
CA GLU A 103 -13.06 24.35 -15.62
C GLU A 103 -12.69 25.12 -16.88
N ALA A 104 -12.22 26.35 -16.71
CA ALA A 104 -11.79 27.23 -17.80
C ALA A 104 -10.29 27.52 -17.70
N PHE A 105 -9.59 27.54 -18.83
CA PHE A 105 -8.18 27.97 -18.91
C PHE A 105 -7.87 28.55 -20.29
N SER A 106 -6.80 29.34 -20.41
CA SER A 106 -6.42 30.01 -21.66
C SER A 106 -4.99 29.69 -22.07
N LEU A 107 -4.79 29.32 -23.34
CA LEU A 107 -3.47 29.18 -23.95
C LEU A 107 -3.07 30.46 -24.70
N ASP A 108 -1.81 30.85 -24.54
CA ASP A 108 -1.20 31.99 -25.21
C ASP A 108 -0.67 31.62 -26.59
N VAL A 109 -0.44 32.62 -27.46
CA VAL A 109 -0.15 32.41 -28.89
C VAL A 109 1.21 31.72 -29.10
N GLU A 110 2.18 32.02 -28.24
CA GLU A 110 3.53 31.49 -28.30
C GLU A 110 3.59 30.00 -27.94
N ASP A 111 2.84 29.58 -26.90
CA ASP A 111 2.77 28.19 -26.45
C ASP A 111 1.97 27.29 -27.45
N GLN A 112 1.09 27.85 -28.30
CA GLN A 112 0.23 27.10 -29.22
C GLN A 112 0.94 26.48 -30.44
N LEU A 113 0.55 25.26 -30.81
CA LEU A 113 0.82 24.64 -32.12
C LEU A 113 -0.03 25.30 -33.22
N ASN A 114 0.57 25.54 -34.38
CA ASN A 114 -0.09 26.17 -35.54
C ASN A 114 -0.86 25.13 -36.38
N VAL A 115 -1.96 24.62 -35.84
CA VAL A 115 -2.79 23.53 -36.42
C VAL A 115 -3.92 24.09 -37.28
N THR A 116 -4.24 23.44 -38.41
CA THR A 116 -5.36 23.89 -39.26
C THR A 116 -6.72 23.77 -38.56
N LYS A 117 -7.71 24.56 -38.98
CA LYS A 117 -9.06 24.54 -38.37
C LYS A 117 -9.71 23.14 -38.41
N ALA A 118 -9.46 22.35 -39.46
CA ALA A 118 -10.01 21.01 -39.60
C ALA A 118 -9.34 20.00 -38.65
N GLU A 119 -8.02 20.04 -38.52
CA GLU A 119 -7.27 19.17 -37.61
C GLU A 119 -7.51 19.54 -36.14
N PHE A 120 -7.61 20.84 -35.82
CA PHE A 120 -7.96 21.33 -34.49
C PHE A 120 -9.32 20.78 -34.03
N ILE A 121 -10.32 20.74 -34.92
CA ILE A 121 -11.63 20.15 -34.63
C ILE A 121 -11.53 18.63 -34.45
N LYS A 122 -10.71 17.92 -35.26
CA LYS A 122 -10.43 16.48 -35.08
C LYS A 122 -9.75 16.16 -33.75
N VAL A 123 -8.81 16.99 -33.31
CA VAL A 123 -8.12 16.85 -32.01
C VAL A 123 -9.12 17.03 -30.87
N LEU A 124 -9.94 18.08 -30.90
CA LEU A 124 -10.96 18.30 -29.87
C LEU A 124 -12.06 17.23 -29.86
N SER A 125 -12.48 16.71 -31.02
CA SER A 125 -13.45 15.61 -31.07
C SER A 125 -12.87 14.29 -30.58
N SER A 126 -11.60 13.99 -30.90
CA SER A 126 -10.85 12.87 -30.33
C SER A 126 -10.81 12.93 -28.80
N ILE A 127 -10.42 14.07 -28.22
CA ILE A 127 -10.36 14.22 -26.75
C ILE A 127 -11.77 14.10 -26.14
N LYS A 128 -12.79 14.72 -26.75
CA LYS A 128 -14.19 14.63 -26.29
C LYS A 128 -14.73 13.20 -26.31
N GLN A 129 -14.32 12.36 -27.25
CA GLN A 129 -14.63 10.93 -27.27
C GLN A 129 -13.84 10.14 -26.20
N GLU A 130 -12.56 10.47 -26.04
CA GLU A 130 -11.62 9.81 -25.11
C GLU A 130 -11.97 10.05 -23.63
N THR A 131 -12.31 11.29 -23.25
CA THR A 131 -12.62 11.68 -21.85
C THR A 131 -14.10 11.78 -21.53
N LYS A 132 -14.99 11.77 -22.54
CA LYS A 132 -16.44 11.99 -22.41
C LYS A 132 -16.84 13.37 -21.86
N THR A 133 -15.93 14.35 -21.82
CA THR A 133 -16.21 15.74 -21.42
C THR A 133 -16.67 16.60 -22.59
N SER A 134 -17.58 17.56 -22.38
CA SER A 134 -17.74 18.62 -23.37
C SER A 134 -16.55 19.58 -23.31
N ILE A 135 -16.06 20.00 -24.47
CA ILE A 135 -14.94 20.94 -24.59
C ILE A 135 -15.38 22.01 -25.59
N GLU A 136 -15.42 23.25 -25.14
CA GLU A 136 -15.72 24.43 -25.94
C GLU A 136 -14.47 25.31 -26.01
N CYS A 137 -14.25 26.00 -27.14
CA CYS A 137 -13.06 26.80 -27.37
C CYS A 137 -13.43 28.14 -28.01
N THR A 138 -13.10 29.23 -27.32
CA THR A 138 -13.35 30.60 -27.75
C THR A 138 -12.02 31.33 -27.91
N THR A 139 -11.81 31.95 -29.07
CA THR A 139 -10.60 32.76 -29.35
C THR A 139 -10.92 34.24 -29.16
N SER A 140 -10.16 34.94 -28.32
CA SER A 140 -10.29 36.39 -28.15
C SER A 140 -9.73 37.14 -29.37
N GLN A 141 -10.52 38.05 -29.95
CA GLN A 141 -10.10 38.78 -31.15
C GLN A 141 -8.94 39.76 -30.88
N HIS A 142 -8.93 40.42 -29.71
CA HIS A 142 -7.90 41.40 -29.36
C HIS A 142 -6.60 40.76 -28.84
N THR A 143 -6.70 39.75 -27.98
CA THR A 143 -5.52 39.14 -27.34
C THR A 143 -5.02 37.88 -28.03
N LYS A 144 -5.76 37.33 -29.00
CA LYS A 144 -5.48 36.07 -29.73
C LYS A 144 -5.34 34.81 -28.86
N LYS A 145 -5.46 34.93 -27.53
CA LYS A 145 -5.51 33.81 -26.57
C LYS A 145 -6.71 32.91 -26.88
N ARG A 146 -6.52 31.59 -26.79
CA ARG A 146 -7.61 30.61 -26.90
C ARG A 146 -8.03 30.15 -25.51
N THR A 147 -9.27 30.43 -25.14
CA THR A 147 -9.86 29.99 -23.88
C THR A 147 -10.67 28.72 -24.11
N PHE A 148 -10.36 27.69 -23.35
CA PHE A 148 -11.06 26.40 -23.35
C PHE A 148 -11.94 26.31 -22.11
N LEU A 149 -13.19 25.90 -22.29
CA LEU A 149 -14.14 25.57 -21.22
C LEU A 149 -14.42 24.07 -21.30
N ILE A 150 -14.07 23.33 -20.26
CA ILE A 150 -14.23 21.87 -20.18
C ILE A 150 -15.27 21.53 -19.12
N THR A 151 -16.27 20.73 -19.47
CA THR A 151 -17.39 20.37 -18.58
C THR A 151 -17.57 18.86 -18.50
N GLY A 152 -17.67 18.31 -17.28
CA GLY A 152 -17.71 16.87 -17.03
C GLY A 152 -17.54 16.52 -15.55
N SER A 153 -17.23 15.25 -15.23
CA SER A 153 -16.88 14.87 -13.85
C SER A 153 -15.51 15.46 -13.44
N PRO A 154 -15.22 15.66 -12.13
CA PRO A 154 -13.99 16.32 -11.69
C PRO A 154 -12.69 15.68 -12.23
N GLU A 155 -12.66 14.35 -12.35
CA GLU A 155 -11.52 13.60 -12.86
C GLU A 155 -11.41 13.67 -14.39
N ALA A 156 -12.55 13.54 -15.10
CA ALA A 156 -12.59 13.62 -16.54
C ALA A 156 -12.25 15.04 -17.05
N VAL A 157 -12.62 16.09 -16.31
CA VAL A 157 -12.27 17.49 -16.61
C VAL A 157 -10.76 17.70 -16.47
N LYS A 158 -10.12 17.19 -15.40
CA LYS A 158 -8.65 17.22 -15.24
C LYS A 158 -7.93 16.49 -16.38
N LEU A 159 -8.38 15.28 -16.73
CA LEU A 159 -7.81 14.51 -17.84
C LEU A 159 -8.03 15.21 -19.19
N GLY A 160 -9.21 15.78 -19.42
CA GLY A 160 -9.53 16.59 -20.59
C GLY A 160 -8.61 17.79 -20.72
N LYS A 161 -8.42 18.57 -19.64
CA LYS A 161 -7.49 19.71 -19.60
C LYS A 161 -6.06 19.29 -19.96
N ARG A 162 -5.55 18.21 -19.34
CA ARG A 162 -4.21 17.68 -19.65
C ARG A 162 -4.06 17.28 -21.12
N LEU A 163 -5.05 16.57 -21.69
CA LEU A 163 -5.01 16.15 -23.10
C LEU A 163 -5.19 17.31 -24.09
N VAL A 164 -5.96 18.34 -23.74
CA VAL A 164 -6.11 19.57 -24.54
C VAL A 164 -4.80 20.35 -24.57
N ILE A 165 -4.10 20.49 -23.44
CA ILE A 165 -2.76 21.10 -23.39
C ILE A 165 -1.79 20.26 -24.25
N LYS A 166 -1.59 18.99 -23.91
CA LYS A 166 -0.60 18.08 -24.52
C LYS A 166 -0.75 17.87 -26.03
N LYS A 167 -1.96 17.98 -26.60
CA LYS A 167 -2.20 17.88 -28.05
C LYS A 167 -2.21 19.24 -28.78
N LEU A 168 -2.11 20.37 -28.09
CA LEU A 168 -2.22 21.73 -28.67
C LEU A 168 -1.09 22.70 -28.31
N THR A 169 -0.23 22.40 -27.33
CA THR A 169 0.98 23.20 -27.04
C THR A 169 2.22 22.63 -27.69
N LYS A 170 3.24 23.48 -27.90
CA LYS A 170 4.59 23.06 -28.28
C LYS A 170 5.31 22.44 -27.05
N PRO A 171 6.17 21.44 -27.21
CA PRO A 171 7.10 21.05 -26.17
C PRO A 171 8.11 22.18 -25.92
N VAL A 172 8.42 22.44 -24.65
CA VAL A 172 9.37 23.46 -24.19
C VAL A 172 10.43 22.76 -23.35
N SER A 173 11.69 23.20 -23.50
CA SER A 173 12.77 22.85 -22.58
C SER A 173 13.07 24.06 -21.70
N ILE A 174 13.08 23.87 -20.38
CA ILE A 174 13.40 24.92 -19.40
C ILE A 174 14.63 24.51 -18.60
N ALA A 175 15.68 25.34 -18.66
CA ALA A 175 16.85 25.23 -17.80
C ALA A 175 16.72 26.05 -16.50
N PHE A 176 17.41 25.61 -15.45
CA PHE A 176 17.71 26.39 -14.24
C PHE A 176 18.78 25.70 -13.37
N THR A 177 19.49 26.45 -12.55
CA THR A 177 20.53 25.92 -11.66
C THR A 177 20.00 25.55 -10.27
N ILE A 178 20.61 24.54 -9.65
CA ILE A 178 20.43 24.18 -8.22
C ILE A 178 21.80 23.94 -7.56
N PRO A 179 21.95 24.13 -6.23
CA PRO A 179 23.18 23.77 -5.53
C PRO A 179 23.51 22.27 -5.61
N SER A 180 24.76 21.94 -5.92
CA SER A 180 25.28 20.58 -6.13
C SER A 180 24.96 19.62 -4.97
N LYS A 181 25.13 20.07 -3.72
CA LYS A 181 24.84 19.25 -2.51
C LYS A 181 23.36 18.93 -2.35
N LEU A 182 22.45 19.74 -2.88
CA LEU A 182 21.00 19.51 -2.83
C LEU A 182 20.50 18.55 -3.92
N ARG A 183 21.32 18.25 -4.95
CA ARG A 183 21.03 17.27 -6.02
C ARG A 183 20.50 15.94 -5.48
N SER A 184 21.15 15.40 -4.45
CA SER A 184 20.78 14.11 -3.83
C SER A 184 19.41 14.15 -3.15
N ARG A 185 19.01 15.29 -2.56
CA ARG A 185 17.72 15.51 -1.91
C ARG A 185 16.60 15.80 -2.91
N VAL A 186 16.87 16.58 -3.96
CA VAL A 186 15.93 16.82 -5.08
C VAL A 186 15.61 15.51 -5.81
N ILE A 187 16.59 14.63 -6.01
CA ILE A 187 16.35 13.29 -6.56
C ILE A 187 15.63 12.40 -5.52
N GLY A 188 16.14 12.39 -4.29
CA GLY A 188 15.70 11.49 -3.22
C GLY A 188 16.22 10.06 -3.40
N ALA A 189 16.21 9.26 -2.33
CA ALA A 189 16.66 7.86 -2.39
C ALA A 189 15.88 7.09 -3.47
N GLN A 190 16.58 6.46 -4.42
CA GLN A 190 16.01 5.78 -5.60
C GLN A 190 15.05 6.65 -6.45
N GLY A 191 15.18 7.97 -6.42
CA GLY A 191 14.33 8.90 -7.17
C GLY A 191 12.98 9.21 -6.51
N LYS A 192 12.80 8.90 -5.21
CA LYS A 192 11.52 9.06 -4.48
C LYS A 192 10.90 10.45 -4.57
N ASN A 193 11.70 11.51 -4.69
CA ASN A 193 11.19 12.88 -4.75
C ASN A 193 10.99 13.34 -6.21
N LEU A 194 11.85 12.89 -7.13
CA LEU A 194 11.78 13.27 -8.54
C LEU A 194 10.68 12.53 -9.32
N LYS A 195 10.49 11.24 -9.06
CA LYS A 195 9.49 10.39 -9.74
C LYS A 195 8.06 10.93 -9.68
N PRO A 196 7.49 11.29 -8.52
CA PRO A 196 6.14 11.84 -8.48
C PRO A 196 6.02 13.17 -9.24
N ILE A 197 7.07 14.02 -9.26
CA ILE A 197 7.07 15.27 -10.03
C ILE A 197 7.06 15.00 -11.55
N ILE A 198 7.83 13.99 -12.00
CA ILE A 198 7.84 13.50 -13.39
C ILE A 198 6.47 12.92 -13.78
N GLU A 199 5.89 12.07 -12.93
CA GLU A 199 4.64 11.35 -13.18
C GLU A 199 3.39 12.25 -13.12
N GLU A 200 3.34 13.22 -12.20
CA GLU A 200 2.22 14.17 -12.07
C GLU A 200 2.15 15.18 -13.23
N ASN A 201 3.31 15.57 -13.79
CA ASN A 201 3.40 16.65 -14.77
C ASN A 201 3.72 16.16 -16.21
N ASP A 202 3.94 14.86 -16.42
CA ASP A 202 4.40 14.25 -17.70
C ASP A 202 5.73 14.81 -18.25
N VAL A 203 6.63 15.31 -17.40
CA VAL A 203 7.84 16.04 -17.83
C VAL A 203 9.11 15.22 -17.65
N LYS A 204 9.98 15.23 -18.66
CA LYS A 204 11.30 14.59 -18.58
C LYS A 204 12.29 15.55 -17.92
N ILE A 205 12.75 15.20 -16.72
CA ILE A 205 13.70 15.99 -15.94
C ILE A 205 15.08 15.32 -15.98
N ASN A 206 16.11 16.08 -16.35
CA ASN A 206 17.50 15.62 -16.41
C ASN A 206 18.36 16.46 -15.46
N ILE A 207 19.13 15.77 -14.60
CA ILE A 207 20.04 16.39 -13.64
C ILE A 207 21.42 15.71 -13.82
N PRO A 208 22.37 16.35 -14.53
CA PRO A 208 23.67 15.76 -14.87
C PRO A 208 24.49 15.42 -13.62
N ASN A 209 25.54 14.60 -13.80
CA ASN A 209 26.47 14.29 -12.71
C ASN A 209 27.43 15.46 -12.47
N ALA A 210 27.98 15.57 -11.25
CA ALA A 210 28.74 16.74 -10.80
C ALA A 210 30.09 16.97 -11.50
N GLU A 211 30.52 16.08 -12.40
CA GLU A 211 31.77 16.15 -13.15
C GLU A 211 31.63 16.90 -14.50
N ALA A 212 30.44 17.44 -14.81
CA ALA A 212 30.10 17.98 -16.12
C ALA A 212 29.41 19.37 -16.08
N SER A 213 29.99 20.33 -15.36
CA SER A 213 29.67 21.76 -15.47
C SER A 213 30.90 22.61 -15.14
N PRO A 214 31.14 23.75 -15.83
CA PRO A 214 32.35 24.54 -15.64
C PRO A 214 32.35 25.27 -14.29
N SER A 215 33.53 25.38 -13.67
CA SER A 215 33.74 26.27 -12.53
C SER A 215 33.47 27.73 -12.91
N PRO A 216 32.85 28.54 -12.03
CA PRO A 216 32.90 29.99 -12.17
C PRO A 216 34.36 30.46 -12.17
N VAL A 217 34.72 31.39 -13.07
CA VAL A 217 36.03 32.05 -13.07
C VAL A 217 35.88 33.38 -12.34
N GLY A 218 36.51 33.49 -11.19
CA GLY A 218 36.55 34.68 -10.34
C GLY A 218 37.20 34.33 -9.01
N ASP A 219 38.28 35.01 -8.66
CA ASP A 219 39.15 34.67 -7.52
C ASP A 219 38.62 35.19 -6.16
N ASP A 220 37.37 35.68 -6.12
CA ASP A 220 36.72 36.35 -4.99
C ASP A 220 35.57 35.51 -4.38
N VAL A 221 35.81 34.22 -4.08
CA VAL A 221 34.80 33.35 -3.42
C VAL A 221 35.43 32.60 -2.25
N ASP A 222 34.93 32.83 -1.03
CA ASP A 222 35.32 32.09 0.17
C ASP A 222 35.06 30.57 0.00
N ASP A 223 36.09 29.75 0.23
CA ASP A 223 35.98 28.27 0.27
C ASP A 223 34.96 27.76 1.32
N ASP A 224 34.53 28.63 2.25
CA ASP A 224 33.55 28.34 3.30
C ASP A 224 32.07 28.31 2.82
N ASP A 225 31.70 28.86 1.65
CA ASP A 225 30.30 28.75 1.18
C ASP A 225 30.01 27.34 0.65
N ILE A 226 29.52 26.52 1.58
CA ILE A 226 29.05 25.15 1.42
C ILE A 226 28.15 24.94 0.18
N PHE A 227 27.49 25.97 -0.36
CA PHE A 227 26.55 25.86 -1.48
C PHE A 227 27.02 26.50 -2.80
N ALA A 228 28.23 27.09 -2.87
CA ALA A 228 28.70 27.84 -4.04
C ALA A 228 28.68 27.04 -5.37
N HIS A 229 29.03 25.75 -5.34
CA HIS A 229 28.99 24.90 -6.54
C HIS A 229 27.55 24.57 -6.95
N THR A 230 27.12 25.00 -8.13
CA THR A 230 25.78 24.74 -8.70
C THR A 230 25.83 23.76 -9.89
N VAL A 231 24.67 23.21 -10.25
CA VAL A 231 24.46 22.26 -11.34
C VAL A 231 23.23 22.69 -12.15
N GLU A 232 23.31 22.67 -13.47
CA GLU A 232 22.19 22.97 -14.36
C GLU A 232 21.21 21.78 -14.47
N VAL A 233 19.92 22.06 -14.30
CA VAL A 233 18.80 21.12 -14.46
C VAL A 233 18.02 21.49 -15.71
N THR A 234 17.78 20.52 -16.59
CA THR A 234 16.95 20.70 -17.80
C THR A 234 15.64 19.92 -17.69
N VAL A 235 14.55 20.56 -18.11
CA VAL A 235 13.17 20.08 -17.92
C VAL A 235 12.43 20.16 -19.26
N ASP A 236 12.21 19.02 -19.91
CA ASP A 236 11.64 18.89 -21.26
C ASP A 236 10.18 18.38 -21.21
N GLY A 237 9.21 19.15 -21.71
CA GLY A 237 7.80 18.73 -21.76
C GLY A 237 6.79 19.84 -22.08
N ASP A 238 5.54 19.69 -21.63
CA ASP A 238 4.47 20.68 -21.87
C ASP A 238 4.73 22.00 -21.13
N ALA A 239 4.37 23.15 -21.73
CA ALA A 239 4.72 24.48 -21.21
C ALA A 239 4.20 24.75 -19.77
N GLU A 240 2.99 24.31 -19.41
CA GLU A 240 2.50 24.37 -18.01
C GLU A 240 3.22 23.36 -17.11
N GLY A 241 3.46 22.14 -17.59
CA GLY A 241 4.12 21.08 -16.83
C GLY A 241 5.55 21.46 -16.43
N CYS A 242 6.32 22.03 -17.34
CA CYS A 242 7.68 22.48 -17.07
C CYS A 242 7.72 23.63 -16.06
N LYS A 243 6.77 24.58 -16.14
CA LYS A 243 6.62 25.67 -15.17
C LYS A 243 6.29 25.13 -13.77
N ARG A 244 5.43 24.11 -13.65
CA ARG A 244 5.11 23.44 -12.38
C ARG A 244 6.26 22.60 -11.84
N ALA A 245 6.89 21.76 -12.65
CA ALA A 245 8.03 20.93 -12.26
C ALA A 245 9.21 21.78 -11.74
N LYS A 246 9.50 22.91 -12.42
CA LYS A 246 10.47 23.90 -11.95
C LYS A 246 10.08 24.50 -10.61
N ALA A 247 8.80 24.89 -10.43
CA ALA A 247 8.30 25.41 -9.15
C ALA A 247 8.41 24.38 -8.01
N SER A 248 8.04 23.12 -8.22
CA SER A 248 8.14 22.06 -7.21
C SER A 248 9.58 21.73 -6.83
N ILE A 249 10.51 21.69 -7.79
CA ILE A 249 11.94 21.50 -7.50
C ILE A 249 12.51 22.70 -6.74
N LEU A 250 12.18 23.93 -7.16
CA LEU A 250 12.62 25.14 -6.45
C LEU A 250 11.96 25.30 -5.07
N ALA A 251 10.76 24.75 -4.85
CA ALA A 251 10.16 24.66 -3.52
C ALA A 251 10.98 23.73 -2.61
N ILE A 252 11.31 22.51 -3.05
CA ILE A 252 12.16 21.58 -2.29
C ILE A 252 13.54 22.22 -2.00
N VAL A 253 14.15 22.88 -2.98
CA VAL A 253 15.41 23.62 -2.77
C VAL A 253 15.24 24.77 -1.77
N LYS A 254 14.16 25.58 -1.87
CA LYS A 254 13.91 26.65 -0.91
C LYS A 254 13.71 26.09 0.50
N GLU A 255 12.95 25.02 0.67
CA GLU A 255 12.70 24.43 1.99
C GLU A 255 13.96 23.92 2.69
N GLU A 256 14.86 23.26 1.98
CA GLU A 256 16.14 22.81 2.52
C GLU A 256 17.16 23.95 2.73
N THR A 257 16.89 25.16 2.21
CA THR A 257 17.74 26.36 2.39
C THR A 257 17.15 27.40 3.35
N LYS A 258 15.88 27.25 3.78
CA LYS A 258 15.18 28.18 4.70
C LYS A 258 15.98 28.40 5.99
N ASN A 259 16.55 27.34 6.57
CA ASN A 259 17.26 27.41 7.83
C ASN A 259 18.76 27.23 7.58
N THR A 260 19.52 28.33 7.56
CA THR A 260 20.98 28.31 7.44
C THR A 260 21.62 28.66 8.78
N SER A 261 22.56 27.85 9.24
CA SER A 261 23.40 28.12 10.42
C SER A 261 24.80 28.56 10.00
N VAL A 262 25.20 29.80 10.29
CA VAL A 262 26.56 30.29 10.06
C VAL A 262 27.28 30.39 11.41
N LYS A 263 28.54 29.96 11.45
CA LYS A 263 29.42 30.13 12.61
C LYS A 263 30.35 31.31 12.37
N ILE A 264 30.45 32.20 13.34
CA ILE A 264 31.44 33.29 13.35
C ILE A 264 32.46 32.95 14.44
N PRO A 265 33.74 32.72 14.10
CA PRO A 265 34.79 32.53 15.09
C PRO A 265 35.05 33.86 15.81
N LEU A 266 34.92 33.87 17.13
CA LEU A 266 35.28 35.01 17.96
C LEU A 266 36.78 34.98 18.21
N ILE A 267 37.48 36.08 17.93
CA ILE A 267 38.87 36.23 18.34
C ILE A 267 38.88 36.49 19.85
N SER A 268 39.93 36.05 20.55
CA SER A 268 40.01 36.11 22.02
C SER A 268 39.67 37.47 22.68
N PRO A 269 39.96 38.67 22.10
CA PRO A 269 39.53 39.94 22.72
C PRO A 269 38.04 40.24 22.56
N ASP A 270 37.34 39.67 21.57
CA ASP A 270 35.96 40.05 21.21
C ASP A 270 34.90 39.34 22.08
N LYS A 271 35.27 38.17 22.59
CA LYS A 271 34.42 37.26 23.39
C LYS A 271 33.62 37.91 24.53
N PRO A 272 34.13 38.89 25.30
CA PRO A 272 33.35 39.52 26.38
C PRO A 272 32.12 40.32 25.91
N TRP A 273 32.16 40.87 24.70
CA TRP A 273 31.09 41.75 24.18
C TRP A 273 30.11 41.02 23.25
N ALA A 274 30.43 39.80 22.81
CA ALA A 274 29.61 38.97 21.92
C ALA A 274 28.13 38.87 22.36
N ALA A 275 27.89 38.61 23.65
CA ALA A 275 26.53 38.51 24.20
C ALA A 275 25.75 39.85 24.28
N LYS A 276 26.42 40.99 24.09
CA LYS A 276 25.81 42.33 24.01
C LYS A 276 25.53 42.73 22.56
N GLU A 277 26.50 42.52 21.67
CA GLU A 277 26.32 42.65 20.21
C GLU A 277 25.12 41.79 19.77
N ALA A 278 25.10 40.51 20.14
CA ALA A 278 24.02 39.58 19.79
C ALA A 278 22.63 40.08 20.19
N LYS A 279 22.45 40.68 21.38
CA LYS A 279 21.16 41.26 21.79
C LYS A 279 20.74 42.43 20.89
N ILE A 280 21.67 43.32 20.55
CA ILE A 280 21.41 44.48 19.67
C ILE A 280 20.97 43.99 18.27
N PHE A 281 21.63 42.99 17.71
CA PHE A 281 21.25 42.41 16.43
C PHE A 281 19.97 41.55 16.51
N GLN A 282 19.70 40.90 17.64
CA GLN A 282 18.46 40.13 17.91
C GLN A 282 17.23 41.05 18.02
N GLU A 283 17.36 42.24 18.62
CA GLU A 283 16.30 43.26 18.64
C GLU A 283 16.11 43.91 17.25
N LYS A 284 17.17 44.08 16.48
CA LYS A 284 17.14 44.59 15.09
C LYS A 284 16.54 43.58 14.10
N TYR A 285 16.72 42.27 14.33
CA TYR A 285 16.29 41.17 13.46
C TYR A 285 15.63 40.04 14.27
N PRO A 286 14.35 40.17 14.67
CA PRO A 286 13.69 39.20 15.54
C PRO A 286 13.46 37.82 14.88
N ASP A 287 13.51 37.73 13.54
CA ASP A 287 13.31 36.50 12.77
C ASP A 287 14.58 35.63 12.63
N ILE A 288 15.67 35.98 13.32
CA ILE A 288 16.96 35.26 13.34
C ILE A 288 17.30 34.93 14.79
N GLU A 289 17.71 33.70 15.10
CA GLU A 289 18.25 33.35 16.41
C GLU A 289 19.78 33.54 16.43
N ILE A 290 20.29 34.40 17.31
CA ILE A 290 21.73 34.66 17.48
C ILE A 290 22.20 34.07 18.81
N LEU A 291 22.86 32.91 18.75
CA LEU A 291 23.46 32.23 19.90
C LEU A 291 24.92 32.66 20.05
N ALA A 292 25.15 33.64 20.92
CA ALA A 292 26.49 34.08 21.33
C ALA A 292 26.87 33.46 22.69
N PRO A 293 28.13 33.04 22.88
CA PRO A 293 28.59 32.51 24.14
C PRO A 293 28.77 33.60 25.19
N LEU A 294 28.62 33.22 26.46
CA LEU A 294 28.95 34.09 27.58
C LEU A 294 30.48 34.18 27.78
N TYR A 295 30.95 35.26 28.41
CA TYR A 295 32.38 35.52 28.61
C TYR A 295 33.12 34.43 29.40
N ASN A 296 32.38 33.62 30.17
CA ASN A 296 32.87 32.53 31.01
C ASN A 296 32.72 31.12 30.38
N GLU A 297 32.14 31.01 29.18
CA GLU A 297 31.94 29.73 28.50
C GLU A 297 33.17 29.33 27.64
N PRO A 298 33.45 28.04 27.44
CA PRO A 298 34.59 27.58 26.63
C PRO A 298 34.36 27.74 25.10
N SER A 299 33.22 28.24 24.67
CA SER A 299 32.84 28.41 23.26
C SER A 299 33.45 29.68 22.65
N ASP A 300 34.24 29.52 21.58
CA ASP A 300 34.84 30.63 20.82
C ASP A 300 34.12 30.91 19.48
N ASN A 301 32.83 30.58 19.39
CA ASN A 301 32.04 30.78 18.17
C ASN A 301 30.66 31.35 18.54
N MET A 302 30.22 32.39 17.81
CA MET A 302 28.79 32.71 17.73
C MET A 302 28.14 31.87 16.63
N ILE A 303 26.87 31.52 16.80
CA ILE A 303 26.07 30.82 15.80
C ILE A 303 24.86 31.69 15.45
N ILE A 304 24.70 32.00 14.17
CA ILE A 304 23.55 32.73 13.64
C ILE A 304 22.70 31.73 12.86
N THR A 305 21.42 31.62 13.23
CA THR A 305 20.46 30.64 12.68
C THR A 305 19.19 31.33 12.21
N GLY A 306 18.88 31.24 10.90
CA GLY A 306 17.71 31.89 10.31
C GLY A 306 17.66 31.83 8.78
N GLU A 307 16.88 32.72 8.14
CA GLU A 307 16.79 32.80 6.67
C GLU A 307 18.10 33.32 6.05
N ARG A 308 18.66 32.57 5.10
CA ARG A 308 20.02 32.79 4.53
C ARG A 308 20.32 34.23 4.14
N GLU A 309 19.37 34.91 3.48
CA GLU A 309 19.55 36.29 3.00
C GLU A 309 19.63 37.34 4.12
N LEU A 310 19.16 37.02 5.32
CA LEU A 310 19.28 37.84 6.51
C LEU A 310 20.54 37.44 7.30
N VAL A 311 20.75 36.14 7.49
CA VAL A 311 21.93 35.58 8.19
C VAL A 311 23.26 36.07 7.60
N LEU A 312 23.37 36.15 6.27
CA LEU A 312 24.57 36.68 5.61
C LEU A 312 24.77 38.18 5.86
N LYS A 313 23.73 39.01 5.71
CA LYS A 313 23.84 40.46 5.97
C LYS A 313 24.20 40.75 7.43
N VAL A 314 23.62 39.99 8.37
CA VAL A 314 23.89 40.13 9.81
C VAL A 314 25.28 39.61 10.18
N ARG A 315 25.80 38.57 9.52
CA ARG A 315 27.22 38.15 9.63
C ARG A 315 28.16 39.31 9.33
N ASP A 316 27.91 40.03 8.24
CA ASP A 316 28.81 41.06 7.75
C ASP A 316 28.74 42.33 8.62
N GLU A 317 27.54 42.79 9.00
CA GLU A 317 27.36 43.89 9.96
C GLU A 317 28.04 43.60 11.32
N ILE A 318 27.92 42.37 11.82
CA ILE A 318 28.56 41.94 13.09
C ILE A 318 30.09 41.95 12.97
N ASN A 319 30.65 41.49 11.85
CA ASN A 319 32.09 41.49 11.62
C ASN A 319 32.66 42.92 11.55
N GLU A 320 31.92 43.88 10.98
CA GLU A 320 32.30 45.30 10.99
C GLU A 320 32.19 45.92 12.40
N ALA A 321 31.16 45.54 13.18
CA ALA A 321 31.01 45.98 14.56
C ALA A 321 32.22 45.58 15.43
N PHE A 322 32.64 44.30 15.44
CA PHE A 322 33.83 43.88 16.18
C PHE A 322 35.10 44.58 15.69
N ARG A 323 35.31 44.68 14.36
CA ARG A 323 36.49 45.35 13.78
C ARG A 323 36.61 46.80 14.24
N THR A 324 35.52 47.56 14.27
CA THR A 324 35.54 48.95 14.78
C THR A 324 35.76 49.01 16.30
N ARG A 325 35.16 48.07 17.06
CA ARG A 325 35.29 47.98 18.52
C ARG A 325 36.72 47.71 18.99
N ILE A 326 37.44 46.77 18.36
CA ILE A 326 38.85 46.43 18.69
C ILE A 326 39.75 47.68 18.68
N HIS A 327 39.58 48.56 17.69
CA HIS A 327 40.40 49.77 17.52
C HIS A 327 40.10 50.89 18.55
N SER A 328 39.12 50.71 19.45
CA SER A 328 38.65 51.74 20.40
C SER A 328 38.93 51.42 21.88
N ASN A 329 39.45 50.23 22.19
CA ASN A 329 39.61 49.75 23.56
C ASN A 329 41.03 49.97 24.13
N THR A 330 41.11 50.49 25.35
CA THR A 330 42.33 50.67 26.16
C THR A 330 42.26 49.75 27.40
N SER A 331 43.40 49.47 28.06
CA SER A 331 43.41 48.62 29.28
C SER A 331 44.21 49.22 30.44
N SER A 332 43.79 48.90 31.66
CA SER A 332 44.40 49.37 32.91
C SER A 332 44.29 48.30 34.01
N ALA A 333 45.40 48.04 34.72
CA ALA A 333 45.43 47.14 35.86
C ALA A 333 45.11 47.87 37.18
N GLU A 334 44.54 47.14 38.14
CA GLU A 334 44.25 47.61 39.50
C GLU A 334 44.34 46.44 40.50
N SER A 335 44.61 46.70 41.78
CA SER A 335 44.71 45.65 42.80
C SER A 335 43.41 45.47 43.58
N VAL A 336 42.89 44.24 43.61
CA VAL A 336 41.66 43.84 44.32
C VAL A 336 41.91 42.48 44.98
N PRO A 337 41.77 42.34 46.32
CA PRO A 337 41.99 41.08 47.02
C PRO A 337 41.09 39.94 46.53
N ARG A 338 41.66 38.74 46.35
CA ARG A 338 41.01 37.55 45.75
C ARG A 338 39.60 37.24 46.27
N VAL A 339 39.38 37.34 47.59
CA VAL A 339 38.06 37.06 48.22
C VAL A 339 36.98 38.06 47.77
N LYS A 340 37.37 39.27 47.34
CA LYS A 340 36.46 40.30 46.80
C LYS A 340 36.34 40.29 45.28
N GLN A 341 37.26 39.64 44.55
CA GLN A 341 37.21 39.55 43.09
C GLN A 341 35.93 38.88 42.57
N GLN A 342 35.42 37.86 43.29
CA GLN A 342 34.17 37.15 42.95
C GLN A 342 32.90 38.03 43.00
N PHE A 343 32.97 39.20 43.63
CA PHE A 343 31.85 40.17 43.72
C PHE A 343 32.03 41.37 42.79
N LEU A 344 33.04 41.35 41.90
CA LEU A 344 33.18 42.36 40.86
C LEU A 344 32.01 42.24 39.88
N PRO A 345 31.27 43.32 39.56
CA PRO A 345 30.05 43.25 38.77
C PRO A 345 30.35 43.19 37.26
N ILE A 346 31.18 42.24 36.82
CA ILE A 346 31.73 42.13 35.46
C ILE A 346 30.65 42.29 34.39
N GLN A 347 29.54 41.54 34.51
CA GLN A 347 28.44 41.61 33.55
C GLN A 347 27.78 43.00 33.47
N ARG A 348 27.56 43.67 34.60
CA ARG A 348 26.96 45.02 34.60
C ARG A 348 27.90 46.07 34.01
N LEU A 349 29.21 45.90 34.18
CA LEU A 349 30.20 46.82 33.61
C LEU A 349 30.36 46.63 32.09
N ILE A 350 30.18 45.41 31.57
CA ILE A 350 30.02 45.14 30.13
C ILE A 350 28.72 45.78 29.62
N ASP A 351 27.60 45.56 30.31
CA ASP A 351 26.26 46.00 29.85
C ASP A 351 26.06 47.52 29.94
N GLU A 352 26.47 48.18 31.03
CA GLU A 352 26.35 49.63 31.23
C GLU A 352 27.53 50.44 30.65
N ASP A 353 28.75 50.08 31.02
CA ASP A 353 29.95 50.91 30.79
C ASP A 353 30.84 50.40 29.64
N ASP A 354 30.48 49.31 28.97
CA ASP A 354 31.29 48.62 27.96
C ASP A 354 32.68 48.12 28.44
N VAL A 355 32.94 48.10 29.76
CA VAL A 355 34.23 47.71 30.34
C VAL A 355 34.22 46.25 30.78
N PHE A 356 35.09 45.44 30.18
CA PHE A 356 35.39 44.08 30.61
C PHE A 356 36.40 44.05 31.76
N ILE A 357 36.37 42.99 32.57
CA ILE A 357 37.30 42.73 33.67
C ILE A 357 37.94 41.34 33.47
N GLU A 358 39.23 41.35 33.17
CA GLU A 358 40.08 40.15 33.07
C GLU A 358 40.61 39.78 34.47
N LEU A 359 40.33 38.55 34.91
CA LEU A 359 40.75 38.00 36.21
C LEU A 359 41.90 37.00 36.01
N TYR A 360 42.98 37.15 36.78
CA TYR A 360 44.09 36.18 36.78
C TYR A 360 43.95 35.15 37.91
N PRO A 361 44.13 33.83 37.65
CA PRO A 361 43.90 32.78 38.65
C PRO A 361 44.91 32.75 39.81
N SER A 362 45.93 33.62 39.78
CA SER A 362 47.06 33.64 40.72
C SER A 362 47.60 35.06 40.96
N GLY A 363 46.73 35.98 41.40
CA GLY A 363 47.16 37.29 41.91
C GLY A 363 46.01 38.16 42.42
N ASP A 364 46.35 39.16 43.24
CA ASP A 364 45.43 40.23 43.67
C ASP A 364 45.39 41.40 42.67
N ILE A 365 45.66 41.14 41.38
CA ILE A 365 45.68 42.12 40.29
C ILE A 365 44.62 41.74 39.26
N VAL A 366 43.84 42.75 38.86
CA VAL A 366 42.68 42.65 37.97
C VAL A 366 42.83 43.70 36.87
N LYS A 367 42.48 43.36 35.62
CA LYS A 367 42.69 44.23 34.46
C LYS A 367 41.37 44.63 33.81
N PHE A 368 41.10 45.93 33.79
CA PHE A 368 39.93 46.54 33.17
C PHE A 368 40.25 46.86 31.70
N ILE A 369 39.35 46.54 30.78
CA ILE A 369 39.52 46.75 29.32
C ILE A 369 38.26 47.41 28.76
N GLY A 370 38.41 48.55 28.08
CA GLY A 370 37.27 49.28 27.49
C GLY A 370 37.67 50.68 27.00
N PRO A 371 36.70 51.50 26.55
CA PRO A 371 36.98 52.86 26.07
C PRO A 371 37.44 53.77 27.22
N GLU A 372 38.51 54.54 26.98
CA GLU A 372 39.26 55.28 28.00
C GLU A 372 38.38 56.20 28.89
N HIS A 373 37.42 56.91 28.27
CA HIS A 373 36.53 57.84 28.97
C HIS A 373 35.54 57.15 29.94
N LYS A 374 35.23 55.85 29.77
CA LYS A 374 34.35 55.09 30.68
C LYS A 374 35.13 54.32 31.77
N LEU A 375 36.42 54.06 31.54
CA LEU A 375 37.25 53.15 32.33
C LEU A 375 37.33 53.53 33.82
N ASN A 376 37.36 54.82 34.15
CA ASN A 376 37.45 55.29 35.54
C ASN A 376 36.11 55.20 36.30
N ALA A 377 34.97 55.40 35.62
CA ALA A 377 33.65 55.22 36.24
C ALA A 377 33.39 53.74 36.58
N ALA A 378 33.78 52.82 35.68
CA ALA A 378 33.68 51.38 35.90
C ALA A 378 34.48 50.90 37.13
N LYS A 379 35.71 51.43 37.31
CA LYS A 379 36.53 51.16 38.51
C LYS A 379 35.86 51.64 39.79
N GLU A 380 35.26 52.83 39.79
CA GLU A 380 34.61 53.37 40.97
C GLU A 380 33.33 52.59 41.35
N LYS A 381 32.49 52.22 40.37
CA LYS A 381 31.37 51.28 40.57
C LYS A 381 31.84 49.92 41.12
N ALA A 382 32.95 49.38 40.60
CA ALA A 382 33.53 48.13 41.07
C ALA A 382 33.96 48.24 42.55
N ARG A 383 34.71 49.29 42.92
CA ARG A 383 35.09 49.57 44.31
C ARG A 383 33.88 49.69 45.23
N GLN A 384 32.90 50.52 44.87
CA GLN A 384 31.66 50.69 45.64
C GLN A 384 30.93 49.36 45.84
N THR A 385 30.86 48.51 44.81
CA THR A 385 30.27 47.17 44.92
C THR A 385 31.05 46.29 45.90
N THR A 386 32.38 46.26 45.83
CA THR A 386 33.20 45.45 46.76
C THR A 386 33.22 45.96 48.22
N LEU A 387 32.73 47.17 48.49
CA LEU A 387 32.53 47.72 49.83
C LEU A 387 31.20 47.30 50.46
N GLN A 388 30.23 46.82 49.67
CA GLN A 388 28.91 46.37 50.16
C GLN A 388 28.91 44.98 50.80
N TYR A 389 30.05 44.28 50.81
CA TYR A 389 30.17 42.90 51.32
C TYR A 389 31.14 42.80 52.52
N GLN A 390 30.66 42.16 53.58
CA GLN A 390 31.40 41.80 54.78
C GLN A 390 31.71 40.30 54.78
N VAL A 391 32.92 39.94 55.19
CA VAL A 391 33.39 38.54 55.30
C VAL A 391 33.45 38.16 56.77
N ASP A 392 32.59 37.24 57.20
CA ASP A 392 32.54 36.73 58.57
C ASP A 392 33.07 35.29 58.61
N VAL A 393 34.03 35.02 59.49
CA VAL A 393 34.65 33.69 59.62
C VAL A 393 33.90 32.86 60.65
N LEU A 394 33.64 31.59 60.33
CA LEU A 394 33.09 30.56 61.22
C LEU A 394 34.06 29.36 61.25
N ASP A 395 34.57 29.03 62.44
CA ASP A 395 35.43 27.84 62.61
C ASP A 395 34.60 26.65 63.11
N MET A 396 34.46 25.64 62.24
CA MET A 396 33.63 24.46 62.48
C MET A 396 34.25 23.47 63.48
N SER A 397 35.56 23.50 63.71
CA SER A 397 36.25 22.57 64.62
C SER A 397 35.78 22.66 66.08
N LYS A 398 35.11 23.76 66.44
CA LYS A 398 34.54 24.04 67.75
C LYS A 398 33.21 23.30 68.02
N ALA A 399 32.58 22.72 66.99
CA ALA A 399 31.47 21.79 67.16
C ALA A 399 31.96 20.44 67.75
N HIS A 400 31.02 19.64 68.29
CA HIS A 400 31.27 18.26 68.73
C HIS A 400 32.52 18.05 69.59
N LYS A 401 32.73 18.96 70.56
CA LYS A 401 33.80 18.92 71.57
C LYS A 401 35.23 18.78 71.01
N GLY A 402 35.47 19.20 69.77
CA GLY A 402 36.80 19.16 69.14
C GLY A 402 37.14 17.85 68.42
N ASN A 403 36.15 17.00 68.08
CA ASN A 403 36.38 15.85 67.19
C ASN A 403 36.58 16.33 65.74
N VAL A 404 37.79 16.82 65.43
CA VAL A 404 38.14 17.40 64.12
C VAL A 404 37.93 16.41 62.97
N ASN A 405 38.15 15.10 63.18
CA ASN A 405 37.95 14.09 62.13
C ASN A 405 36.48 13.93 61.75
N HIS A 406 35.58 13.90 62.73
CA HIS A 406 34.12 13.90 62.52
C HIS A 406 33.66 15.16 61.76
N VAL A 407 34.17 16.33 62.16
CA VAL A 407 33.81 17.61 61.49
C VAL A 407 34.41 17.69 60.07
N LYS A 408 35.63 17.17 59.82
CA LYS A 408 36.20 17.05 58.47
C LYS A 408 35.36 16.11 57.59
N ALA A 409 34.87 14.99 58.13
CA ALA A 409 33.97 14.09 57.42
C ALA A 409 32.62 14.78 57.08
N ILE A 410 31.98 15.46 58.04
CA ILE A 410 30.74 16.24 57.78
C ILE A 410 30.98 17.35 56.75
N ALA A 411 32.12 18.05 56.78
CA ALA A 411 32.46 19.06 55.79
C ALA A 411 32.61 18.47 54.37
N SER A 412 33.19 17.27 54.23
CA SER A 412 33.24 16.55 52.96
C SER A 412 31.85 16.11 52.48
N LEU A 413 30.97 15.70 53.40
CA LEU A 413 29.59 15.34 53.12
C LEU A 413 28.78 16.56 52.66
N PHE A 414 28.86 17.71 53.34
CA PHE A 414 28.18 18.95 52.93
C PHE A 414 28.73 19.55 51.62
N LEU A 415 29.97 19.25 51.24
CA LEU A 415 30.50 19.51 49.90
C LEU A 415 29.83 18.59 48.86
N ARG A 416 29.79 17.27 49.14
CA ARG A 416 29.25 16.23 48.24
C ARG A 416 27.74 16.36 48.01
N THR A 417 26.96 16.60 49.07
CA THR A 417 25.50 16.78 49.00
C THR A 417 25.09 18.21 48.70
N GLY A 418 26.03 19.17 48.72
CA GLY A 418 25.78 20.56 48.39
C GLY A 418 25.06 21.37 49.47
N LYS A 419 24.94 20.86 50.71
CA LYS A 419 24.27 21.55 51.84
C LYS A 419 24.79 22.97 52.09
N PHE A 420 26.08 23.25 51.85
CA PHE A 420 26.60 24.63 51.92
C PHE A 420 25.96 25.57 50.88
N LYS A 421 25.59 25.07 49.69
CA LYS A 421 24.91 25.82 48.63
C LYS A 421 23.42 26.00 48.94
N GLU A 422 22.77 25.00 49.55
CA GLU A 422 21.40 25.13 50.03
C GLU A 422 21.28 26.24 51.08
N ILE A 423 22.08 26.19 52.15
CA ILE A 423 22.04 27.19 53.23
C ILE A 423 22.42 28.58 52.71
N ALA A 424 23.37 28.66 51.77
CA ALA A 424 23.70 29.90 51.07
C ALA A 424 22.49 30.51 50.33
N ALA A 425 21.72 29.68 49.61
CA ALA A 425 20.52 30.12 48.91
C ALA A 425 19.39 30.53 49.87
N THR A 426 19.09 29.73 50.91
CA THR A 426 18.01 29.99 51.87
C THR A 426 18.17 31.33 52.59
N HIS A 427 19.39 31.73 52.91
CA HIS A 427 19.67 32.99 53.62
C HIS A 427 20.17 34.13 52.71
N ASN A 428 20.34 33.92 51.40
CA ASN A 428 20.97 34.86 50.46
C ASN A 428 22.41 35.30 50.85
N VAL A 429 23.22 34.36 51.35
CA VAL A 429 24.59 34.60 51.83
C VAL A 429 25.58 33.71 51.07
N VAL A 430 26.72 34.23 50.61
CA VAL A 430 27.72 33.41 49.90
C VAL A 430 28.63 32.71 50.91
N VAL A 431 28.49 31.38 51.01
CA VAL A 431 29.35 30.53 51.84
C VAL A 431 30.50 30.01 50.98
N SER A 432 31.73 30.36 51.33
CA SER A 432 32.95 29.79 50.76
C SER A 432 33.35 28.55 51.56
N PRO A 433 33.19 27.33 51.03
CA PRO A 433 33.55 26.10 51.74
C PRO A 433 35.07 25.92 51.83
N PRO A 434 35.57 25.04 52.73
CA PRO A 434 36.98 24.68 52.77
C PRO A 434 37.39 23.92 51.50
N LYS A 435 38.65 24.04 51.10
CA LYS A 435 39.20 23.28 49.96
C LYS A 435 39.44 21.82 50.34
N GLU A 436 39.26 20.92 49.38
CA GLU A 436 39.55 19.49 49.53
C GLU A 436 41.02 19.23 49.89
N ASP A 437 41.95 20.02 49.33
CA ASP A 437 43.40 20.03 49.67
C ASP A 437 43.73 20.36 51.14
N LEU A 438 42.79 20.96 51.88
CA LEU A 438 42.94 21.32 53.30
C LEU A 438 42.27 20.28 54.20
N LEU A 439 41.13 19.73 53.76
CA LEU A 439 40.43 18.66 54.47
C LEU A 439 41.29 17.38 54.59
N THR A 440 42.13 17.10 53.59
CA THR A 440 42.97 15.88 53.58
C THR A 440 44.11 15.90 54.60
N LYS A 441 44.61 17.06 55.05
CA LYS A 441 45.79 17.16 55.94
C LYS A 441 45.46 16.96 57.42
N ASP A 442 46.38 16.34 58.16
CA ASP A 442 46.24 16.08 59.60
C ASP A 442 46.55 17.28 60.50
N GLU A 443 47.51 18.11 60.12
CA GLU A 443 48.06 19.17 60.99
C GLU A 443 47.07 20.31 61.29
N GLU A 444 46.12 20.55 60.38
CA GLU A 444 45.18 21.67 60.47
C GLU A 444 44.03 21.35 61.46
N LYS A 445 44.02 22.07 62.59
CA LYS A 445 43.12 21.89 63.75
C LYS A 445 41.87 22.79 63.74
N SER A 446 41.88 23.88 62.97
CA SER A 446 40.72 24.73 62.71
C SER A 446 40.14 24.45 61.32
N LEU A 447 38.85 24.71 61.14
CA LEU A 447 38.13 24.58 59.87
C LEU A 447 37.35 25.87 59.60
N GLU A 448 38.07 26.88 59.11
CA GLU A 448 37.51 28.20 58.85
C GLU A 448 36.71 28.24 57.54
N ILE A 449 35.40 28.41 57.68
CA ILE A 449 34.45 28.66 56.60
C ILE A 449 34.17 30.16 56.56
N GLN A 450 34.27 30.77 55.37
CA GLN A 450 34.01 32.19 55.21
C GLN A 450 32.58 32.41 54.72
N VAL A 451 31.79 33.11 55.52
CA VAL A 451 30.37 33.41 55.29
C VAL A 451 30.26 34.89 54.90
N ILE A 452 29.87 35.18 53.67
CA ILE A 452 29.97 36.50 53.06
C ILE A 452 28.57 37.07 52.80
N SER A 453 28.16 38.04 53.61
CA SER A 453 26.87 38.72 53.54
C SER A 453 27.03 40.19 53.10
N LYS A 454 25.95 40.81 52.61
CA LYS A 454 25.96 42.27 52.42
C LYS A 454 26.04 42.98 53.77
N THR A 455 26.66 44.15 53.82
CA THR A 455 26.77 44.98 55.04
C THR A 455 25.40 45.43 55.57
N SER A 456 24.39 45.53 54.68
CA SER A 456 22.97 45.77 55.02
C SER A 456 22.23 44.55 55.56
N GLU A 457 22.78 43.35 55.39
CA GLU A 457 22.15 42.04 55.65
C GLU A 457 22.97 41.23 56.69
N ALA A 458 23.67 41.94 57.59
CA ALA A 458 24.57 41.34 58.57
C ALA A 458 23.88 40.40 59.58
N GLU A 459 22.55 40.42 59.66
CA GLU A 459 21.77 39.43 60.42
C GLU A 459 21.61 38.11 59.64
N ALA A 460 21.37 38.14 58.33
CA ALA A 460 21.37 36.95 57.49
C ALA A 460 22.74 36.22 57.53
N GLY A 461 23.86 36.96 57.61
CA GLY A 461 25.19 36.38 57.86
C GLY A 461 25.38 35.76 59.25
N LYS A 462 24.58 36.14 60.26
CA LYS A 462 24.53 35.47 61.57
C LYS A 462 23.62 34.23 61.52
N ASP A 463 22.49 34.32 60.83
CA ASP A 463 21.53 33.22 60.70
C ASP A 463 22.03 32.10 59.78
N ALA A 464 22.76 32.40 58.71
CA ALA A 464 23.47 31.41 57.92
C ALA A 464 24.51 30.63 58.76
N ARG A 465 25.23 31.30 59.67
CA ARG A 465 26.13 30.61 60.62
C ARG A 465 25.35 29.76 61.63
N ARG A 466 24.22 30.26 62.17
CA ARG A 466 23.33 29.47 63.04
C ARG A 466 22.79 28.23 62.32
N ALA A 467 22.44 28.34 61.03
CA ALA A 467 21.98 27.24 60.19
C ALA A 467 23.08 26.20 59.92
N ILE A 468 24.31 26.64 59.58
CA ILE A 468 25.46 25.74 59.40
C ILE A 468 25.80 25.01 60.72
N VAL A 469 25.81 25.72 61.85
CA VAL A 469 26.06 25.12 63.18
C VAL A 469 24.92 24.19 63.58
N SER A 470 23.65 24.53 63.28
CA SER A 470 22.49 23.66 63.51
C SER A 470 22.60 22.37 62.68
N ALA A 471 22.93 22.47 61.39
CA ALA A 471 23.10 21.33 60.50
C ALA A 471 24.22 20.39 60.96
N VAL A 472 25.36 20.91 61.43
CA VAL A 472 26.40 20.06 62.04
C VAL A 472 25.95 19.47 63.37
N ASN A 473 25.24 20.23 64.22
CA ASN A 473 24.78 19.75 65.52
C ASN A 473 23.67 18.68 65.41
N ARG A 474 22.88 18.63 64.33
CA ARG A 474 21.96 17.52 64.02
C ARG A 474 22.72 16.19 63.83
N ILE A 475 23.94 16.25 63.30
CA ILE A 475 24.80 15.09 63.01
C ILE A 475 25.78 14.87 64.17
N LEU A 476 25.26 14.38 65.30
CA LEU A 476 26.08 14.01 66.45
C LEU A 476 26.97 12.80 66.13
N PRO A 477 28.15 12.64 66.79
CA PRO A 477 28.99 11.44 66.67
C PRO A 477 28.25 10.12 66.97
N GLU A 478 27.22 10.17 67.81
CA GLU A 478 26.36 9.04 68.16
C GLU A 478 25.42 8.62 67.02
N LYS A 479 25.14 9.51 66.04
CA LYS A 479 24.36 9.21 64.82
C LYS A 479 25.23 8.78 63.63
N THR A 480 26.49 8.40 63.87
CA THR A 480 27.44 8.07 62.79
C THR A 480 28.21 6.79 63.02
N LYS A 481 28.12 5.87 62.05
CA LYS A 481 28.88 4.61 62.04
C LYS A 481 30.08 4.77 61.12
N VAL A 482 31.29 4.69 61.69
CA VAL A 482 32.54 4.64 60.92
C VAL A 482 32.78 3.19 60.55
N VAL A 483 33.05 2.95 59.27
CA VAL A 483 33.30 1.64 58.67
C VAL A 483 34.69 1.69 58.05
N ASP A 484 35.64 1.01 58.70
CA ASP A 484 37.07 1.02 58.38
C ASP A 484 37.68 -0.39 58.24
N ASP A 485 36.81 -1.39 58.13
CA ASP A 485 37.11 -2.80 57.80
C ASP A 485 36.96 -3.12 56.30
N VAL A 486 36.41 -2.19 55.51
CA VAL A 486 36.36 -2.28 54.05
C VAL A 486 37.68 -1.80 53.45
N ASP A 487 38.29 -2.68 52.66
CA ASP A 487 39.63 -2.47 52.10
C ASP A 487 39.70 -1.38 51.01
N VAL A 488 40.87 -0.75 50.88
CA VAL A 488 41.17 0.34 49.93
C VAL A 488 40.87 -0.04 48.48
N LEU A 489 41.18 -1.26 48.04
CA LEU A 489 40.87 -1.77 46.70
C LEU A 489 39.37 -1.91 46.44
N LEU A 490 38.56 -2.00 47.49
CA LEU A 490 37.11 -2.22 47.41
C LEU A 490 36.31 -0.92 47.58
N LEU A 491 36.93 0.20 47.95
CA LEU A 491 36.24 1.48 48.16
C LEU A 491 35.51 2.01 46.91
N SER A 492 36.01 1.77 45.70
CA SER A 492 35.33 2.15 44.45
C SER A 492 34.03 1.37 44.23
N LYS A 493 34.03 0.08 44.62
CA LYS A 493 32.87 -0.81 44.58
C LYS A 493 31.90 -0.47 45.71
N ALA A 494 32.41 -0.19 46.91
CA ALA A 494 31.62 0.30 48.05
C ALA A 494 30.89 1.62 47.74
N GLU A 495 31.56 2.59 47.10
CA GLU A 495 30.91 3.85 46.71
C GLU A 495 29.76 3.62 45.71
N SER A 496 29.89 2.62 44.84
CA SER A 496 28.87 2.24 43.85
C SER A 496 27.65 1.56 44.49
N ILE A 497 27.87 0.71 45.50
CA ILE A 497 26.81 0.06 46.30
C ILE A 497 26.07 1.11 47.15
N LEU A 498 26.82 1.90 47.94
CA LEU A 498 26.26 2.88 48.86
C LEU A 498 25.48 4.00 48.15
N LYS A 499 25.84 4.36 46.91
CA LYS A 499 25.05 5.28 46.04
C LYS A 499 23.61 4.78 45.80
N VAL A 500 23.39 3.47 45.82
CA VAL A 500 22.09 2.85 45.52
C VAL A 500 21.29 2.53 46.78
N GLU A 501 21.96 2.28 47.91
CA GLU A 501 21.30 1.71 49.10
C GLU A 501 21.18 2.66 50.28
N ALA A 502 22.18 3.46 50.59
CA ALA A 502 22.10 4.46 51.66
C ALA A 502 20.86 5.38 51.57
N PRO A 503 20.49 5.96 50.39
CA PRO A 503 19.30 6.81 50.28
C PRO A 503 17.96 6.05 50.39
N LYS A 504 17.93 4.71 50.39
CA LYS A 504 16.70 3.93 50.66
C LYS A 504 16.37 3.85 52.15
N HIS A 505 17.37 4.08 53.01
CA HIS A 505 17.29 3.91 54.47
C HIS A 505 17.48 5.24 55.23
N ASN A 506 17.37 6.38 54.53
CA ASN A 506 17.64 7.73 55.05
C ASN A 506 19.06 7.92 55.63
N VAL A 507 20.01 7.12 55.15
CA VAL A 507 21.43 7.21 55.51
C VAL A 507 22.16 8.03 54.44
N GLU A 508 22.86 9.08 54.84
CA GLU A 508 23.88 9.71 53.99
C GLU A 508 25.25 9.05 54.26
N PHE A 509 26.20 9.22 53.33
CA PHE A 509 27.55 8.70 53.50
C PHE A 509 28.62 9.63 52.93
N THR A 510 29.89 9.40 53.29
CA THR A 510 31.05 9.94 52.57
C THR A 510 32.22 8.96 52.69
N ILE A 511 33.09 8.93 51.68
CA ILE A 511 34.37 8.20 51.74
C ILE A 511 35.46 9.24 51.96
N PHE A 512 36.13 9.15 53.10
CA PHE A 512 37.10 10.15 53.54
C PHE A 512 38.29 9.45 54.20
N ARG A 513 39.51 9.72 53.72
CA ARG A 513 40.76 9.13 54.24
C ARG A 513 40.72 7.59 54.30
N ASN A 514 40.25 6.97 53.22
CA ASN A 514 40.07 5.53 53.07
C ASN A 514 39.10 4.87 54.10
N LYS A 515 38.28 5.67 54.80
CA LYS A 515 37.21 5.19 55.67
C LYS A 515 35.85 5.60 55.13
N ILE A 516 34.87 4.73 55.29
CA ILE A 516 33.46 4.99 54.97
C ILE A 516 32.80 5.54 56.24
N TYR A 517 32.18 6.72 56.15
CA TYR A 517 31.36 7.26 57.22
C TYR A 517 29.90 7.17 56.79
N LEU A 518 29.06 6.52 57.59
CA LEU A 518 27.60 6.45 57.45
C LEU A 518 26.96 7.39 58.47
N PHE A 519 25.92 8.13 58.05
CA PHE A 519 25.27 9.18 58.84
C PHE A 519 23.74 8.98 58.82
N ASP A 520 23.11 8.82 59.98
CA ASP A 520 21.65 8.76 60.08
C ASP A 520 21.07 10.19 60.06
N VAL A 521 20.22 10.47 59.06
CA VAL A 521 19.59 11.78 58.84
C VAL A 521 18.07 11.72 59.07
N PHE A 522 17.63 11.00 60.11
CA PHE A 522 16.24 11.02 60.56
C PHE A 522 15.85 12.36 61.23
N ASP A 523 14.95 13.11 60.59
CA ASP A 523 14.34 14.35 61.13
C ASP A 523 13.05 14.01 61.90
N ALA A 524 13.09 14.11 63.23
CA ALA A 524 11.94 13.87 64.10
C ALA A 524 11.03 15.12 64.19
N GLN A 525 10.23 15.37 63.15
CA GLN A 525 9.24 16.47 63.14
C GLN A 525 7.78 16.06 62.81
N ASP A 526 7.52 14.83 62.33
CA ASP A 526 6.18 14.35 61.93
C ASP A 526 5.56 13.37 62.95
N SER A 527 5.73 13.60 64.25
CA SER A 527 5.06 12.82 65.31
C SER A 527 4.68 13.66 66.53
N ASP A 528 3.48 14.25 66.49
CA ASP A 528 2.74 14.69 67.69
C ASP A 528 2.22 13.44 68.46
N ASP A 529 3.09 12.70 69.14
CA ASP A 529 2.68 11.83 70.25
C ASP A 529 3.85 11.51 71.21
N PHE A 530 3.53 11.24 72.48
CA PHE A 530 4.54 10.95 73.51
C PHE A 530 5.01 9.48 73.43
N GLY A 531 6.03 9.22 72.60
CA GLY A 531 6.75 7.94 72.52
C GLY A 531 8.24 8.08 72.91
N GLU A 532 8.81 7.05 73.56
CA GLU A 532 10.19 7.09 74.06
C GLU A 532 11.26 6.95 72.94
N ASP A 533 12.40 7.64 73.13
CA ASP A 533 13.51 7.75 72.19
C ASP A 533 14.19 6.40 71.83
N ASN A 534 13.63 5.68 70.86
CA ASN A 534 14.32 4.54 70.24
C ASN A 534 15.15 5.01 69.03
N PHE A 535 16.44 5.27 69.25
CA PHE A 535 17.43 5.40 68.18
C PHE A 535 17.39 4.14 67.30
N SER A 536 17.15 4.30 66.00
CA SER A 536 17.05 3.18 65.05
C SER A 536 18.43 2.78 64.50
N ASP A 537 19.34 2.32 65.36
CA ASP A 537 20.66 1.79 64.96
C ASP A 537 20.54 0.79 63.80
N ASN A 538 19.46 0.01 63.80
CA ASN A 538 18.97 -0.84 62.71
C ASN A 538 19.20 -0.27 61.29
N ASN A 539 19.02 1.02 61.04
CA ASN A 539 19.20 1.61 59.70
C ASN A 539 20.67 1.70 59.29
N LEU A 540 21.54 2.11 60.21
CA LEU A 540 23.00 2.11 60.02
C LEU A 540 23.55 0.68 59.97
N GLU A 541 22.94 -0.26 60.70
CA GLU A 541 23.29 -1.68 60.65
C GLU A 541 22.90 -2.31 59.32
N LEU A 542 21.67 -2.10 58.82
CA LEU A 542 21.22 -2.61 57.53
C LEU A 542 22.15 -2.15 56.39
N VAL A 543 22.41 -0.84 56.28
CA VAL A 543 23.32 -0.29 55.24
C VAL A 543 24.76 -0.78 55.44
N ASN A 544 25.20 -1.03 56.67
CA ASN A 544 26.50 -1.66 56.93
C ASN A 544 26.57 -3.12 56.46
N ASN A 545 25.50 -3.90 56.61
CA ASN A 545 25.46 -5.32 56.26
C ASN A 545 25.45 -5.53 54.74
N HIS A 546 24.98 -4.56 53.96
CA HIS A 546 25.17 -4.53 52.51
C HIS A 546 26.65 -4.47 52.07
N LEU A 547 27.57 -4.12 52.98
CA LEU A 547 29.03 -4.19 52.73
C LEU A 547 29.64 -5.56 53.07
N ASP A 548 28.87 -6.52 53.60
CA ASP A 548 29.36 -7.85 53.95
C ASP A 548 29.83 -8.64 52.71
N GLU A 549 29.25 -8.39 51.52
CA GLU A 549 29.75 -8.95 50.26
C GLU A 549 31.19 -8.48 49.94
N LEU A 550 31.56 -7.26 50.34
CA LEU A 550 32.93 -6.74 50.20
C LEU A 550 33.84 -7.26 51.32
N ARG A 551 33.33 -7.48 52.54
CA ARG A 551 34.07 -8.15 53.63
C ARG A 551 34.45 -9.59 53.24
N GLY A 552 33.51 -10.32 52.63
CA GLY A 552 33.77 -11.65 52.08
C GLY A 552 34.82 -11.66 50.97
N ILE A 553 35.06 -10.52 50.29
CA ILE A 553 36.15 -10.37 49.31
C ILE A 553 37.46 -9.95 50.01
N SER A 554 37.42 -9.15 51.08
CA SER A 554 38.64 -8.74 51.78
C SER A 554 39.34 -9.88 52.53
N GLU A 555 38.64 -10.96 52.90
CA GLU A 555 39.27 -12.21 53.38
C GLU A 555 40.24 -12.86 52.38
N PHE A 556 40.11 -12.57 51.07
CA PHE A 556 41.00 -13.07 50.02
C PHE A 556 42.12 -12.09 49.63
N LEU A 557 42.15 -10.90 50.23
CA LEU A 557 43.20 -9.91 50.05
C LEU A 557 44.40 -10.22 50.96
N THR A 558 45.60 -9.88 50.49
CA THR A 558 46.86 -10.12 51.20
C THR A 558 47.84 -8.97 50.97
N ASN A 559 48.68 -8.73 51.97
CA ASN A 559 49.72 -7.70 51.96
C ASN A 559 51.09 -8.39 51.98
N VAL A 560 51.88 -8.18 50.94
CA VAL A 560 53.26 -8.69 50.84
C VAL A 560 54.21 -7.50 50.74
N VAL A 561 55.15 -7.42 51.67
CA VAL A 561 56.20 -6.39 51.69
C VAL A 561 57.48 -6.99 51.12
N MET A 562 57.93 -6.46 49.98
CA MET A 562 59.20 -6.84 49.35
C MET A 562 60.29 -5.82 49.70
N THR A 563 61.51 -6.29 49.95
CA THR A 563 62.70 -5.41 50.06
C THR A 563 63.24 -5.08 48.68
N VAL A 564 63.09 -3.83 48.25
CA VAL A 564 63.49 -3.31 46.94
C VAL A 564 64.14 -1.94 47.11
N SER A 565 65.41 -1.81 46.71
CA SER A 565 66.17 -0.57 46.88
C SER A 565 65.55 0.63 46.16
N VAL A 566 65.66 1.84 46.73
CA VAL A 566 65.08 3.09 46.16
C VAL A 566 65.39 3.32 44.67
N GLU A 567 66.58 2.96 44.18
CA GLU A 567 66.90 3.08 42.74
C GLU A 567 66.06 2.14 41.85
N ASN A 568 65.87 0.89 42.31
CA ASN A 568 65.02 -0.10 41.66
C ASN A 568 63.53 0.26 41.78
N GLN A 569 63.10 0.87 42.88
CA GLN A 569 61.75 1.44 42.98
C GLN A 569 61.53 2.57 41.95
N ARG A 570 62.52 3.46 41.76
CA ARG A 570 62.47 4.54 40.75
C ARG A 570 62.51 4.03 39.31
N LEU A 571 63.15 2.89 39.06
CA LEU A 571 63.07 2.16 37.78
C LEU A 571 61.65 1.65 37.51
N LEU A 572 61.02 1.01 38.49
CA LEU A 572 59.65 0.49 38.41
C LEU A 572 58.59 1.61 38.34
N ASN A 573 58.83 2.75 39.01
CA ASN A 573 57.92 3.90 39.11
C ASN A 573 58.28 5.06 38.16
N SER A 574 58.85 4.75 36.98
CA SER A 574 59.08 5.77 35.94
C SER A 574 57.75 6.26 35.35
N LYS A 575 57.67 7.55 34.97
CA LYS A 575 56.43 8.29 34.61
C LYS A 575 55.60 7.73 33.43
N ASN A 576 56.05 6.66 32.78
CA ASN A 576 55.26 5.80 31.89
C ASN A 576 55.80 4.37 32.03
N SER A 577 55.55 3.71 33.17
CA SER A 577 56.10 2.38 33.45
C SER A 577 55.42 1.29 32.63
N THR A 578 55.88 1.14 31.39
CA THR A 578 55.47 0.04 30.49
C THR A 578 55.77 -1.32 31.10
N LEU A 579 56.83 -1.46 31.90
CA LEU A 579 57.20 -2.71 32.56
C LEU A 579 56.23 -3.08 33.69
N LEU A 580 55.91 -2.14 34.61
CA LEU A 580 54.90 -2.39 35.65
C LEU A 580 53.53 -2.66 35.02
N ASN A 581 53.16 -1.90 33.99
CA ASN A 581 51.93 -2.12 33.25
C ASN A 581 51.93 -3.48 32.54
N LEU A 582 53.05 -3.99 32.02
CA LEU A 582 53.11 -5.34 31.43
C LEU A 582 52.91 -6.44 32.48
N ILE A 583 53.44 -6.27 33.69
CA ILE A 583 53.21 -7.19 34.82
C ILE A 583 51.73 -7.16 35.23
N LEU A 584 51.15 -5.97 35.43
CA LEU A 584 49.74 -5.82 35.83
C LEU A 584 48.76 -6.28 34.73
N ASN A 585 49.11 -6.20 33.44
CA ASN A 585 48.29 -6.70 32.33
C ASN A 585 48.29 -8.24 32.18
N GLU A 586 49.13 -8.97 32.91
CA GLU A 586 49.07 -10.45 32.99
C GLU A 586 48.09 -10.92 34.09
N VAL A 587 47.43 -9.99 34.77
CA VAL A 587 46.60 -10.16 35.96
C VAL A 587 45.27 -9.40 35.76
N GLU A 588 44.22 -9.72 36.53
CA GLU A 588 42.93 -9.03 36.38
C GLU A 588 43.00 -7.54 36.79
N PRO A 589 42.32 -6.62 36.06
CA PRO A 589 42.32 -5.20 36.39
C PRO A 589 41.71 -4.94 37.78
N GLU A 590 42.26 -3.95 38.49
CA GLU A 590 41.88 -3.59 39.87
C GLU A 590 42.08 -4.71 40.93
N SER A 591 42.77 -5.82 40.62
CA SER A 591 42.99 -6.91 41.59
C SER A 591 44.25 -6.78 42.45
N VAL A 592 45.20 -5.91 42.07
CA VAL A 592 46.46 -5.64 42.77
C VAL A 592 46.82 -4.16 42.72
N MET A 593 47.18 -3.59 43.86
CA MET A 593 47.84 -2.31 44.04
C MET A 593 49.31 -2.53 44.41
N VAL A 594 50.20 -1.67 43.91
CA VAL A 594 51.61 -1.62 44.32
C VAL A 594 51.90 -0.22 44.87
N GLU A 595 52.03 -0.08 46.19
CA GLU A 595 52.49 1.17 46.81
C GLU A 595 54.04 1.18 46.83
N PHE A 596 54.64 2.18 46.18
CA PHE A 596 56.07 2.48 46.25
C PHE A 596 56.36 3.46 47.39
N TYR A 597 57.57 3.42 47.95
CA TYR A 597 57.98 4.42 48.95
C TYR A 597 57.95 5.83 48.36
N SER A 598 57.31 6.77 49.06
CA SER A 598 57.23 8.18 48.68
C SER A 598 57.52 9.07 49.87
N ASP A 599 58.41 10.05 49.67
CA ASP A 599 58.80 11.03 50.70
C ASP A 599 57.59 11.90 51.09
N GLY A 600 56.93 11.55 52.20
CA GLY A 600 55.77 12.31 52.72
C GLY A 600 54.70 11.51 53.47
N ILE A 601 54.79 10.19 53.58
CA ILE A 601 53.81 9.36 54.30
C ILE A 601 54.50 8.53 55.40
N GLU A 602 54.47 9.02 56.64
CA GLU A 602 54.89 8.26 57.83
C GLU A 602 53.77 7.31 58.31
N LYS A 603 53.58 6.20 57.59
CA LYS A 603 52.94 4.98 58.14
C LYS A 603 54.01 4.22 58.93
N GLU A 604 53.76 3.85 60.20
CA GLU A 604 54.74 3.31 61.16
C GLU A 604 55.37 1.92 60.83
N ALA A 605 55.27 1.43 59.59
CA ALA A 605 55.58 0.05 59.20
C ALA A 605 56.50 -0.10 57.96
N TYR A 606 57.00 1.00 57.37
CA TYR A 606 57.72 0.96 56.07
C TYR A 606 59.16 1.47 56.17
N GLU A 607 60.12 0.59 55.90
CA GLU A 607 61.52 0.97 55.69
C GLU A 607 61.71 1.59 54.29
N LYS A 608 62.77 2.38 54.12
CA LYS A 608 63.01 3.16 52.88
C LYS A 608 63.24 2.30 51.63
N ASP A 609 63.71 1.07 51.83
CA ASP A 609 63.91 0.08 50.77
C ASP A 609 62.81 -0.99 50.79
N SER A 610 61.58 -0.64 51.22
CA SER A 610 60.40 -1.52 51.17
C SER A 610 59.38 -1.10 50.11
N LEU A 611 58.72 -2.09 49.50
CA LEU A 611 57.67 -1.95 48.49
C LEU A 611 56.48 -2.83 48.93
N LEU A 612 55.26 -2.30 48.89
CA LEU A 612 54.05 -3.02 49.27
C LEU A 612 53.31 -3.49 48.02
N ILE A 613 53.10 -4.81 47.92
CA ILE A 613 52.12 -5.41 47.01
C ILE A 613 50.90 -5.78 47.84
N HIS A 614 49.74 -5.29 47.44
CA HIS A 614 48.48 -5.50 48.15
C HIS A 614 47.38 -5.87 47.15
N GLY A 615 46.64 -6.95 47.41
CA GLY A 615 45.62 -7.44 46.48
C GLY A 615 45.21 -8.89 46.69
N ILE A 616 44.48 -9.44 45.72
CA ILE A 616 44.01 -10.84 45.75
C ILE A 616 45.21 -11.78 45.82
N LYS A 617 45.18 -12.73 46.76
CA LYS A 617 46.30 -13.62 47.11
C LYS A 617 47.02 -14.26 45.91
N ASP A 618 46.28 -14.86 44.98
CA ASP A 618 46.88 -15.53 43.82
C ASP A 618 47.53 -14.52 42.86
N SER A 619 46.89 -13.36 42.66
CA SER A 619 47.41 -12.24 41.87
C SER A 619 48.69 -11.66 42.48
N VAL A 620 48.72 -11.44 43.81
CA VAL A 620 49.89 -10.93 44.53
C VAL A 620 51.08 -11.90 44.39
N LEU A 621 50.85 -13.20 44.56
CA LEU A 621 51.88 -14.25 44.39
C LEU A 621 52.40 -14.40 42.94
N VAL A 622 51.70 -13.87 41.94
CA VAL A 622 52.19 -13.74 40.55
C VAL A 622 53.03 -12.48 40.42
N VAL A 623 52.51 -11.32 40.86
CA VAL A 623 53.21 -10.03 40.76
C VAL A 623 54.53 -10.03 41.54
N GLU A 624 54.55 -10.58 42.76
CA GLU A 624 55.76 -10.74 43.60
C GLU A 624 56.88 -11.48 42.85
N LYS A 625 56.57 -12.67 42.31
CA LYS A 625 57.54 -13.51 41.59
C LYS A 625 58.05 -12.84 40.32
N GLN A 626 57.20 -12.08 39.64
CA GLN A 626 57.60 -11.35 38.43
C GLN A 626 58.44 -10.12 38.73
N ILE A 627 58.17 -9.39 39.82
CA ILE A 627 59.01 -8.29 40.28
C ILE A 627 60.38 -8.83 40.72
N ALA A 628 60.42 -9.94 41.48
CA ALA A 628 61.67 -10.62 41.83
C ALA A 628 62.48 -11.02 40.58
N GLN A 629 61.86 -11.72 39.63
CA GLN A 629 62.51 -12.10 38.36
C GLN A 629 63.05 -10.91 37.56
N VAL A 630 62.35 -9.77 37.55
CA VAL A 630 62.83 -8.55 36.87
C VAL A 630 64.00 -7.91 37.62
N LEU A 631 64.04 -7.99 38.95
CA LEU A 631 65.17 -7.51 39.76
C LEU A 631 66.41 -8.39 39.59
N ASP A 632 66.23 -9.71 39.56
CA ASP A 632 67.28 -10.69 39.26
C ASP A 632 67.84 -10.50 37.84
N ASP A 633 66.96 -10.43 36.82
CA ASP A 633 67.32 -10.14 35.42
C ASP A 633 68.09 -8.82 35.28
N TYR A 634 67.71 -7.80 36.07
CA TYR A 634 68.38 -6.50 36.06
C TYR A 634 69.78 -6.57 36.67
N ALA A 635 69.97 -7.34 37.74
CA ALA A 635 71.28 -7.60 38.34
C ALA A 635 72.21 -8.42 37.43
N GLU A 636 71.67 -9.40 36.68
CA GLU A 636 72.46 -10.23 35.76
C GLU A 636 72.86 -9.49 34.46
N HIS A 637 71.99 -8.64 33.90
CA HIS A 637 72.13 -8.15 32.51
C HIS A 637 71.97 -6.63 32.31
N ASN A 638 71.72 -5.84 33.37
CA ASN A 638 71.40 -4.42 33.28
C ASN A 638 70.23 -4.16 32.29
N ARG A 639 70.28 -3.07 31.50
CA ARG A 639 69.23 -2.68 30.54
C ARG A 639 69.44 -3.20 29.11
N HIS A 640 70.43 -4.08 28.88
CA HIS A 640 70.94 -4.39 27.53
C HIS A 640 70.92 -5.90 27.22
N TYR A 641 69.80 -6.56 27.50
CA TYR A 641 69.56 -7.90 26.93
C TYR A 641 69.27 -7.77 25.43
N LEU A 642 69.99 -8.53 24.61
CA LEU A 642 69.89 -8.56 23.15
C LEU A 642 69.32 -9.90 22.69
N ALA A 643 68.31 -9.89 21.82
CA ALA A 643 67.80 -11.10 21.19
C ALA A 643 67.45 -10.88 19.71
N SER A 644 68.17 -11.58 18.83
CA SER A 644 67.91 -11.56 17.39
C SER A 644 66.65 -12.35 17.01
N VAL A 645 65.97 -11.93 15.93
CA VAL A 645 64.83 -12.62 15.31
C VAL A 645 64.99 -12.67 13.79
N GLU A 646 64.92 -13.88 13.25
CA GLU A 646 64.94 -14.15 11.81
C GLU A 646 63.58 -13.83 11.16
N ILE A 647 63.58 -13.02 10.10
CA ILE A 647 62.37 -12.64 9.34
C ILE A 647 62.62 -12.84 7.84
N PRO A 648 61.75 -13.59 7.11
CA PRO A 648 61.89 -13.75 5.66
C PRO A 648 61.81 -12.42 4.91
N ALA A 649 62.71 -12.19 3.95
CA ALA A 649 62.85 -10.94 3.21
C ALA A 649 61.56 -10.52 2.46
N SER A 650 60.73 -11.49 2.06
CA SER A 650 59.41 -11.27 1.44
C SER A 650 58.36 -10.65 2.38
N VAL A 651 58.56 -10.77 3.69
CA VAL A 651 57.66 -10.26 4.75
C VAL A 651 58.17 -8.92 5.30
N VAL A 652 59.48 -8.68 5.32
CA VAL A 652 60.13 -7.50 5.92
C VAL A 652 59.44 -6.16 5.58
N PRO A 653 59.11 -5.82 4.31
CA PRO A 653 58.46 -4.55 3.99
C PRO A 653 57.04 -4.41 4.58
N LYS A 654 56.31 -5.53 4.74
CA LYS A 654 55.00 -5.55 5.42
C LYS A 654 55.15 -5.38 6.93
N PHE A 655 56.13 -6.06 7.52
CA PHE A 655 56.39 -6.08 8.96
C PHE A 655 56.89 -4.73 9.49
N ILE A 656 57.75 -4.03 8.75
CA ILE A 656 58.17 -2.65 9.05
C ILE A 656 56.98 -1.68 8.90
N GLY A 657 56.23 -1.83 7.80
CA GLY A 657 55.10 -0.96 7.45
C GLY A 657 55.53 0.41 6.91
N LYS A 658 54.55 1.21 6.46
CA LYS A 658 54.81 2.58 5.96
C LYS A 658 55.48 3.42 7.05
N ALA A 659 56.64 3.99 6.74
CA ALA A 659 57.46 4.79 7.66
C ALA A 659 57.77 4.10 9.02
N GLY A 660 57.87 2.76 9.05
CA GLY A 660 58.19 2.01 10.27
C GLY A 660 57.06 1.94 11.30
N ALA A 661 55.83 2.34 10.95
CA ALA A 661 54.73 2.51 11.90
C ALA A 661 54.40 1.25 12.73
N ASN A 662 54.54 0.04 12.16
CA ASN A 662 54.24 -1.20 12.88
C ASN A 662 55.35 -1.55 13.89
N VAL A 663 56.62 -1.48 13.46
CA VAL A 663 57.78 -1.65 14.36
C VAL A 663 57.77 -0.60 15.47
N ASN A 664 57.47 0.66 15.16
CA ASN A 664 57.38 1.75 16.15
C ASN A 664 56.24 1.52 17.16
N ALA A 665 55.12 0.92 16.74
CA ALA A 665 54.05 0.52 17.65
C ALA A 665 54.50 -0.61 18.61
N ILE A 666 55.27 -1.59 18.11
CA ILE A 666 55.86 -2.66 18.95
C ILE A 666 56.90 -2.08 19.92
N LYS A 667 57.82 -1.21 19.46
CA LYS A 667 58.78 -0.49 20.32
C LYS A 667 58.07 0.23 21.47
N LYS A 668 57.04 1.03 21.16
CA LYS A 668 56.24 1.77 22.16
C LYS A 668 55.44 0.86 23.10
N LYS A 669 54.88 -0.25 22.62
CA LYS A 669 54.04 -1.16 23.40
C LYS A 669 54.83 -1.97 24.44
N TYR A 670 56.03 -2.44 24.07
CA TYR A 670 56.84 -3.32 24.94
C TYR A 670 58.01 -2.60 25.64
N GLY A 671 58.32 -1.36 25.27
CA GLY A 671 59.47 -0.63 25.82
C GLY A 671 60.82 -1.22 25.38
N VAL A 672 60.87 -1.78 24.17
CA VAL A 672 62.06 -2.38 23.55
C VAL A 672 62.54 -1.54 22.38
N ASP A 673 63.84 -1.55 22.12
CA ASP A 673 64.36 -1.10 20.83
C ASP A 673 64.45 -2.27 19.85
N ILE A 674 64.36 -1.97 18.56
CA ILE A 674 64.37 -2.97 17.47
C ILE A 674 65.14 -2.38 16.30
N ASP A 675 66.34 -2.90 16.03
CA ASP A 675 67.20 -2.45 14.94
C ASP A 675 67.38 -3.53 13.88
N SER A 676 67.54 -3.07 12.64
CA SER A 676 67.85 -3.92 11.49
C SER A 676 69.34 -3.85 11.19
N ASN A 677 70.09 -4.86 11.62
CA ASN A 677 71.39 -5.13 11.03
C ASN A 677 71.22 -5.52 9.54
N ASP A 678 72.31 -5.44 8.78
CA ASP A 678 72.44 -5.98 7.42
C ASP A 678 71.52 -5.42 6.31
N PHE A 679 71.25 -4.10 6.33
CA PHE A 679 70.87 -3.36 5.11
C PHE A 679 72.02 -3.18 4.09
N LYS A 680 73.18 -3.84 4.27
CA LYS A 680 74.40 -3.65 3.45
C LYS A 680 75.08 -4.97 3.07
N LYS A 681 74.59 -5.58 1.97
CA LYS A 681 75.06 -6.85 1.36
C LYS A 681 74.63 -8.05 2.23
N GLU A 682 73.98 -9.11 1.74
CA GLU A 682 73.78 -9.58 0.36
C GLU A 682 72.30 -9.94 0.08
N LYS A 683 72.01 -10.81 -0.90
CA LYS A 683 70.65 -11.32 -1.18
C LYS A 683 70.34 -12.56 -0.32
N SER A 684 70.23 -12.39 0.99
CA SER A 684 69.70 -13.45 1.87
C SER A 684 68.18 -13.47 1.85
N ASP A 685 67.57 -14.66 1.81
CA ASP A 685 66.11 -14.82 1.93
C ASP A 685 65.59 -14.56 3.35
N ILE A 686 66.51 -14.41 4.32
CA ILE A 686 66.26 -14.14 5.75
C ILE A 686 67.03 -12.88 6.14
N VAL A 687 66.40 -12.02 6.95
CA VAL A 687 66.97 -10.81 7.53
C VAL A 687 66.85 -10.89 9.05
N ASN A 688 67.90 -10.49 9.77
CA ASN A 688 67.95 -10.54 11.23
C ASN A 688 67.58 -9.17 11.83
N PHE A 689 66.71 -9.20 12.83
CA PHE A 689 66.30 -8.02 13.60
C PHE A 689 66.77 -8.20 15.04
N ASP A 690 67.59 -7.28 15.53
CA ASP A 690 68.11 -7.30 16.89
C ASP A 690 67.18 -6.49 17.81
N ILE A 691 66.62 -7.15 18.81
CA ILE A 691 65.73 -6.53 19.80
C ILE A 691 66.53 -6.28 21.08
N SER A 692 66.50 -5.07 21.62
CA SER A 692 67.20 -4.71 22.87
C SER A 692 66.25 -4.18 23.95
N GLY A 693 66.58 -4.44 25.22
CA GLY A 693 65.87 -3.90 26.38
C GLY A 693 65.91 -4.83 27.60
N HIS A 694 64.83 -4.84 28.39
CA HIS A 694 64.64 -5.77 29.51
C HIS A 694 64.27 -7.17 29.00
N LYS A 695 64.90 -8.21 29.56
CA LYS A 695 64.77 -9.63 29.16
C LYS A 695 63.32 -10.11 28.99
N LYS A 696 62.43 -9.93 29.99
CA LYS A 696 60.99 -10.23 29.86
C LYS A 696 60.30 -9.46 28.71
N SER A 697 60.53 -8.15 28.59
CA SER A 697 59.94 -7.34 27.51
C SER A 697 60.42 -7.77 26.12
N VAL A 698 61.70 -8.10 25.99
CA VAL A 698 62.33 -8.57 24.73
C VAL A 698 61.78 -9.94 24.33
N GLU A 699 61.58 -10.86 25.27
CA GLU A 699 60.98 -12.16 24.97
C GLU A 699 59.48 -12.05 24.57
N LEU A 700 58.70 -11.22 25.26
CA LEU A 700 57.32 -10.93 24.89
C LEU A 700 57.23 -10.26 23.50
N ALA A 701 58.12 -9.31 23.19
CA ALA A 701 58.22 -8.69 21.88
C ALA A 701 58.64 -9.70 20.79
N LYS A 702 59.64 -10.55 21.05
CA LYS A 702 60.06 -11.64 20.15
C LYS A 702 58.91 -12.61 19.86
N SER A 703 58.14 -12.99 20.88
CA SER A 703 56.92 -13.81 20.74
C SER A 703 55.85 -13.11 19.87
N HIS A 704 55.64 -11.81 20.07
CA HIS A 704 54.70 -11.01 19.28
C HIS A 704 55.13 -10.90 17.81
N ILE A 705 56.40 -10.59 17.56
CA ILE A 705 56.99 -10.45 16.23
C ILE A 705 56.91 -11.78 15.48
N GLN A 706 57.28 -12.90 16.09
CA GLN A 706 57.13 -14.22 15.47
C GLN A 706 55.67 -14.56 15.13
N LYS A 707 54.70 -14.11 15.94
CA LYS A 707 53.26 -14.28 15.65
C LYS A 707 52.79 -13.40 14.48
N GLU A 708 53.30 -12.17 14.34
CA GLU A 708 53.00 -11.31 13.19
C GLU A 708 53.67 -11.79 11.91
N VAL A 709 54.94 -12.16 11.95
CA VAL A 709 55.69 -12.68 10.79
C VAL A 709 55.02 -13.94 10.24
N LYS A 710 54.54 -14.85 11.11
CA LYS A 710 53.73 -16.01 10.68
C LYS A 710 52.45 -15.58 9.95
N LYS A 711 51.65 -14.66 10.53
CA LYS A 711 50.43 -14.12 9.88
C LYS A 711 50.71 -13.46 8.53
N LEU A 712 51.85 -12.76 8.39
CA LEU A 712 52.24 -12.05 7.17
C LEU A 712 52.86 -12.97 6.10
N ALA A 713 53.35 -14.15 6.51
CA ALA A 713 53.84 -15.22 5.65
C ALA A 713 52.71 -16.15 5.16
N ASP A 714 51.61 -16.29 5.92
CA ASP A 714 50.38 -17.01 5.52
C ASP A 714 49.63 -16.37 4.33
N ASP A 715 50.06 -15.19 3.87
CA ASP A 715 49.49 -14.38 2.77
C ASP A 715 49.84 -14.98 1.39
N LYS A 716 49.11 -16.03 0.99
CA LYS A 716 49.30 -16.80 -0.26
C LYS A 716 48.60 -16.14 -1.46
N ILE A 717 49.15 -16.37 -2.66
CA ILE A 717 48.49 -16.07 -3.95
C ILE A 717 48.20 -17.40 -4.65
N ALA A 718 46.94 -17.62 -5.07
CA ALA A 718 46.52 -18.69 -5.97
C ALA A 718 46.09 -18.11 -7.32
N ARG A 719 46.17 -18.94 -8.38
CA ARG A 719 45.74 -18.60 -9.74
C ARG A 719 44.77 -19.67 -10.23
N VAL A 720 43.52 -19.30 -10.42
CA VAL A 720 42.45 -20.21 -10.87
C VAL A 720 42.17 -19.94 -12.33
N ARG A 721 42.13 -21.00 -13.16
CA ARG A 721 41.82 -20.88 -14.59
C ARG A 721 40.32 -21.02 -14.85
N VAL A 722 39.73 -20.03 -15.52
CA VAL A 722 38.31 -19.91 -15.85
C VAL A 722 38.22 -19.17 -17.19
N GLU A 723 37.45 -19.65 -18.18
CA GLU A 723 37.33 -18.95 -19.47
C GLU A 723 36.65 -17.57 -19.32
N ALA A 724 37.17 -16.57 -20.03
CA ALA A 724 36.74 -15.16 -19.93
C ALA A 724 35.22 -14.91 -20.06
N GLU A 725 34.48 -15.76 -20.79
CA GLU A 725 33.02 -15.64 -20.97
C GLU A 725 32.25 -15.69 -19.64
N TYR A 726 32.74 -16.46 -18.66
CA TYR A 726 32.07 -16.66 -17.36
C TYR A 726 32.44 -15.60 -16.31
N HIS A 727 33.50 -14.81 -16.54
CA HIS A 727 34.05 -13.88 -15.53
C HIS A 727 33.01 -12.86 -15.06
N ARG A 728 32.25 -12.28 -15.99
CA ARG A 728 31.19 -11.30 -15.67
C ARG A 728 30.04 -11.89 -14.86
N ARG A 729 29.79 -13.19 -14.99
CA ARG A 729 28.73 -13.91 -14.23
C ARG A 729 29.22 -14.24 -12.82
N LEU A 730 30.41 -14.83 -12.70
CA LEU A 730 31.04 -15.18 -11.43
C LEU A 730 31.33 -13.97 -10.54
N ALA A 731 31.70 -12.83 -11.13
CA ALA A 731 31.80 -11.56 -10.39
C ALA A 731 30.43 -11.04 -9.92
N GLY A 732 29.39 -11.25 -10.71
CA GLY A 732 28.04 -10.73 -10.51
C GLY A 732 27.86 -9.27 -10.93
N PRO A 733 26.61 -8.78 -10.98
CA PRO A 733 26.31 -7.39 -11.25
C PRO A 733 26.98 -6.49 -10.20
N GLY A 734 27.82 -5.55 -10.67
CA GLY A 734 28.60 -4.66 -9.80
C GLY A 734 29.58 -5.38 -8.88
N PHE A 735 30.16 -6.51 -9.31
CA PHE A 735 31.11 -7.33 -8.54
C PHE A 735 30.56 -7.86 -7.20
N LYS A 736 29.22 -7.91 -7.04
CA LYS A 736 28.57 -8.24 -5.77
C LYS A 736 28.83 -9.67 -5.27
N TYR A 737 29.04 -10.66 -6.14
CA TYR A 737 29.42 -12.00 -5.72
C TYR A 737 30.91 -12.09 -5.38
N MET A 738 31.76 -11.38 -6.14
CA MET A 738 33.18 -11.22 -5.79
C MET A 738 33.35 -10.63 -4.39
N HIS A 739 32.77 -9.46 -4.11
CA HIS A 739 32.89 -8.81 -2.80
C HIS A 739 32.36 -9.67 -1.65
N ARG A 740 31.25 -10.41 -1.85
CA ARG A 740 30.78 -11.40 -0.86
C ARG A 740 31.83 -12.47 -0.56
N LEU A 741 32.54 -12.99 -1.55
CA LEU A 741 33.60 -13.99 -1.36
C LEU A 741 34.86 -13.36 -0.70
N GLU A 742 35.18 -12.12 -1.06
CA GLU A 742 36.25 -11.34 -0.43
C GLU A 742 35.98 -11.14 1.07
N ASP A 743 34.79 -10.64 1.43
CA ASP A 743 34.36 -10.39 2.81
C ASP A 743 34.24 -11.69 3.63
N LYS A 744 33.68 -12.76 3.03
CA LYS A 744 33.44 -14.07 3.67
C LYS A 744 34.73 -14.81 4.05
N TYR A 745 35.82 -14.61 3.30
CA TYR A 745 37.08 -15.33 3.51
C TYR A 745 38.30 -14.45 3.82
N GLY A 746 38.15 -13.12 3.85
CA GLY A 746 39.26 -12.19 4.05
C GLY A 746 40.28 -12.21 2.91
N VAL A 747 39.82 -12.50 1.68
CA VAL A 747 40.67 -12.60 0.48
C VAL A 747 40.44 -11.40 -0.44
N LYS A 748 41.41 -11.09 -1.30
CA LYS A 748 41.26 -10.19 -2.44
C LYS A 748 41.25 -11.00 -3.73
N ILE A 749 40.19 -10.87 -4.51
CA ILE A 749 40.00 -11.54 -5.80
C ILE A 749 40.20 -10.49 -6.89
N ARG A 750 40.96 -10.83 -7.94
CA ARG A 750 41.06 -10.00 -9.15
C ARG A 750 40.77 -10.84 -10.39
N PHE A 751 39.78 -10.40 -11.15
CA PHE A 751 39.56 -10.81 -12.53
C PHE A 751 40.54 -10.06 -13.46
N PRO A 752 40.87 -10.61 -14.64
CA PRO A 752 41.62 -9.89 -15.66
C PRO A 752 40.73 -8.83 -16.31
N GLY A 753 41.28 -7.64 -16.50
CA GLY A 753 40.65 -6.52 -17.19
C GLY A 753 41.73 -5.67 -17.85
N ASP A 754 41.33 -4.77 -18.76
CA ASP A 754 42.25 -4.19 -19.77
C ASP A 754 43.47 -3.46 -19.21
N ASN A 755 43.44 -3.00 -17.94
CA ASN A 755 44.58 -2.43 -17.22
C ASN A 755 45.52 -3.51 -16.63
N ILE A 756 46.03 -4.42 -17.47
CA ILE A 756 47.03 -5.41 -17.07
C ILE A 756 48.40 -4.71 -16.91
N GLY A 757 49.08 -4.89 -15.76
CA GLY A 757 50.52 -4.62 -15.64
C GLY A 757 51.04 -3.83 -14.43
N LYS A 758 50.21 -3.28 -13.53
CA LYS A 758 50.68 -2.42 -12.40
C LYS A 758 50.79 -3.08 -11.02
N PHE A 759 50.50 -4.37 -10.88
CA PHE A 759 50.58 -5.08 -9.59
C PHE A 759 51.19 -6.48 -9.75
N VAL A 760 51.98 -6.91 -8.75
CA VAL A 760 52.58 -8.26 -8.68
C VAL A 760 51.50 -9.34 -8.61
N ASP A 761 50.36 -9.03 -7.99
CA ASP A 761 49.20 -9.95 -7.88
C ASP A 761 48.31 -9.98 -9.14
N ALA A 762 48.72 -9.41 -10.28
CA ALA A 762 47.85 -9.36 -11.47
C ALA A 762 47.80 -10.71 -12.22
N PRO A 763 46.61 -11.14 -12.71
CA PRO A 763 46.52 -12.30 -13.61
C PRO A 763 47.30 -12.05 -14.90
N SER A 764 47.98 -13.09 -15.40
CA SER A 764 48.85 -12.96 -16.58
C SER A 764 48.15 -13.31 -17.88
N ASN A 765 47.10 -14.15 -17.82
CA ASN A 765 46.28 -14.55 -18.97
C ASN A 765 44.84 -14.04 -18.83
N LYS A 766 44.13 -13.91 -19.95
CA LYS A 766 42.71 -13.51 -19.98
C LYS A 766 41.76 -14.53 -19.33
N ASP A 767 42.22 -15.76 -19.13
CA ASP A 767 41.49 -16.84 -18.46
C ASP A 767 41.98 -17.11 -17.02
N GLU A 768 42.73 -16.19 -16.41
CA GLU A 768 43.24 -16.33 -15.03
C GLU A 768 42.52 -15.39 -14.05
N ILE A 769 42.05 -15.93 -12.92
CA ILE A 769 41.61 -15.18 -11.75
C ILE A 769 42.67 -15.35 -10.66
N THR A 770 43.14 -14.25 -10.07
CA THR A 770 44.07 -14.30 -8.93
C THR A 770 43.32 -14.13 -7.62
N ILE A 771 43.59 -15.01 -6.65
CA ILE A 771 43.06 -14.95 -5.28
C ILE A 771 44.23 -14.76 -4.33
N ARG A 772 44.25 -13.68 -3.56
CA ARG A 772 45.30 -13.39 -2.57
C ARG A 772 44.71 -13.25 -1.17
N GLY A 773 45.38 -13.81 -0.17
CA GLY A 773 45.01 -13.62 1.23
C GLY A 773 45.50 -14.77 2.12
N PRO A 774 44.89 -14.98 3.30
CA PRO A 774 45.32 -16.04 4.20
C PRO A 774 45.13 -17.41 3.55
N SER A 775 46.14 -18.28 3.66
CA SER A 775 46.22 -19.62 3.09
C SER A 775 44.90 -20.43 3.17
N LYS A 776 44.23 -20.41 4.33
CA LYS A 776 42.94 -21.09 4.58
C LYS A 776 41.73 -20.43 3.89
N GLY A 777 41.75 -19.12 3.70
CA GLY A 777 40.69 -18.39 2.99
C GLY A 777 40.83 -18.54 1.47
N VAL A 778 42.07 -18.50 0.96
CA VAL A 778 42.39 -18.68 -0.46
C VAL A 778 41.91 -20.05 -0.96
N ALA A 779 42.16 -21.13 -0.21
CA ALA A 779 41.70 -22.48 -0.59
C ALA A 779 40.17 -22.58 -0.70
N LYS A 780 39.42 -22.05 0.28
CA LYS A 780 37.95 -22.08 0.25
C LYS A 780 37.35 -21.21 -0.84
N ALA A 781 37.96 -20.06 -1.12
CA ALA A 781 37.55 -19.20 -2.24
C ALA A 781 37.85 -19.86 -3.60
N GLU A 782 38.95 -20.61 -3.72
CA GLU A 782 39.27 -21.41 -4.92
C GLU A 782 38.25 -22.54 -5.13
N GLU A 783 37.85 -23.24 -4.07
CA GLU A 783 36.80 -24.28 -4.11
C GLU A 783 35.43 -23.68 -4.54
N GLU A 784 34.93 -22.65 -3.87
CA GLU A 784 33.61 -22.07 -4.17
C GLU A 784 33.56 -21.39 -5.55
N ILE A 785 34.66 -20.76 -6.01
CA ILE A 785 34.74 -20.22 -7.38
C ILE A 785 34.71 -21.34 -8.42
N LYS A 786 35.35 -22.49 -8.14
CA LYS A 786 35.38 -23.66 -9.03
C LYS A 786 34.02 -24.37 -9.10
N GLU A 787 33.30 -24.44 -7.99
CA GLU A 787 31.91 -24.93 -7.96
C GLU A 787 30.95 -24.01 -8.72
N LEU A 788 31.01 -22.70 -8.48
CA LEU A 788 30.22 -21.71 -9.22
C LEU A 788 30.53 -21.72 -10.72
N TYR A 789 31.80 -21.92 -11.09
CA TYR A 789 32.20 -22.09 -12.49
C TYR A 789 31.63 -23.37 -13.12
N ALA A 790 31.64 -24.51 -12.42
CA ALA A 790 31.00 -25.74 -12.89
C ALA A 790 29.49 -25.54 -13.09
N PHE A 791 28.81 -24.90 -12.13
CA PHE A 791 27.40 -24.57 -12.21
C PHE A 791 27.07 -23.63 -13.38
N GLU A 792 27.88 -22.60 -13.63
CA GLU A 792 27.74 -21.72 -14.80
C GLU A 792 28.02 -22.44 -16.13
N LYS A 793 28.92 -23.42 -16.14
CA LYS A 793 29.20 -24.26 -17.32
C LYS A 793 28.03 -25.20 -17.65
N GLU A 794 27.30 -25.69 -16.64
CA GLU A 794 26.10 -26.52 -16.80
C GLU A 794 24.82 -25.73 -17.07
N ASN A 795 24.76 -24.45 -16.68
CA ASN A 795 23.62 -23.54 -16.95
C ASN A 795 23.86 -22.57 -18.11
N GLY A 796 25.05 -22.62 -18.73
CA GLY A 796 25.44 -21.78 -19.86
C GLY A 796 24.97 -22.26 -21.23
N PHE A 797 24.18 -23.34 -21.31
CA PHE A 797 23.69 -23.85 -22.60
C PHE A 797 22.82 -22.80 -23.31
N LYS A 798 22.93 -22.77 -24.65
CA LYS A 798 22.13 -21.94 -25.53
C LYS A 798 21.39 -22.82 -26.54
N THR A 799 20.09 -22.57 -26.73
CA THR A 799 19.29 -23.20 -27.79
C THR A 799 18.58 -22.15 -28.61
N ARG A 800 18.65 -22.27 -29.93
CA ARG A 800 18.00 -21.35 -30.86
C ARG A 800 16.68 -21.92 -31.36
N VAL A 801 15.62 -21.11 -31.32
CA VAL A 801 14.29 -21.45 -31.85
C VAL A 801 13.98 -20.54 -33.03
N LYS A 802 13.51 -21.13 -34.13
CA LYS A 802 13.07 -20.41 -35.32
C LYS A 802 11.56 -20.20 -35.24
N VAL A 803 11.14 -18.94 -35.26
CA VAL A 803 9.74 -18.54 -35.08
C VAL A 803 9.24 -17.88 -36.37
N PRO A 804 8.20 -18.40 -37.04
CA PRO A 804 7.62 -17.77 -38.23
C PRO A 804 7.18 -16.33 -37.94
N THR A 805 7.41 -15.41 -38.87
CA THR A 805 7.11 -13.96 -38.71
C THR A 805 5.68 -13.67 -38.21
N LYS A 806 4.69 -14.46 -38.64
CA LYS A 806 3.29 -14.39 -38.17
C LYS A 806 3.14 -14.71 -36.67
N ALA A 807 3.94 -15.62 -36.14
CA ALA A 807 3.89 -16.07 -34.75
C ALA A 807 4.76 -15.22 -33.80
N ILE A 808 5.81 -14.54 -34.28
CA ILE A 808 6.71 -13.70 -33.45
C ILE A 808 5.93 -12.75 -32.53
N ALA A 809 4.92 -12.06 -33.04
CA ALA A 809 4.12 -11.11 -32.27
C ALA A 809 3.27 -11.76 -31.16
N ARG A 810 2.88 -13.03 -31.32
CA ARG A 810 2.12 -13.82 -30.32
C ARG A 810 3.04 -14.48 -29.30
N VAL A 811 4.18 -15.02 -29.74
CA VAL A 811 5.21 -15.62 -28.88
C VAL A 811 5.80 -14.58 -27.92
N ILE A 812 6.19 -13.40 -28.45
CA ILE A 812 6.67 -12.28 -27.63
C ILE A 812 5.52 -11.68 -26.81
N GLY A 813 4.35 -11.48 -27.42
CA GLY A 813 3.18 -10.89 -26.78
C GLY A 813 3.28 -9.38 -26.60
N ARG A 814 2.22 -8.78 -26.06
CA ARG A 814 2.19 -7.34 -25.74
C ARG A 814 3.32 -7.05 -24.74
N ASN A 815 4.16 -6.05 -25.03
CA ASN A 815 5.32 -5.65 -24.22
C ASN A 815 6.37 -6.76 -23.91
N GLY A 816 6.29 -7.94 -24.52
CA GLY A 816 7.12 -9.11 -24.16
C GLY A 816 6.52 -10.02 -23.08
N ASP A 817 5.25 -9.83 -22.69
CA ASP A 817 4.74 -10.41 -21.44
C ASP A 817 4.52 -11.94 -21.51
N THR A 818 4.28 -12.53 -22.69
CA THR A 818 4.20 -14.00 -22.82
C THR A 818 5.58 -14.66 -22.83
N ILE A 819 6.57 -14.07 -23.51
CA ILE A 819 7.94 -14.61 -23.46
C ILE A 819 8.57 -14.42 -22.08
N LYS A 820 8.31 -13.30 -21.39
CA LYS A 820 8.65 -13.11 -19.97
C LYS A 820 7.98 -14.17 -19.08
N GLY A 821 6.68 -14.46 -19.26
CA GLY A 821 6.01 -15.52 -18.50
C GLY A 821 6.62 -16.92 -18.67
N ILE A 822 7.24 -17.20 -19.82
CA ILE A 822 8.01 -18.44 -20.06
C ILE A 822 9.40 -18.36 -19.40
N VAL A 823 10.08 -17.22 -19.52
CA VAL A 823 11.40 -16.90 -18.94
C VAL A 823 11.37 -16.97 -17.41
N ASP A 824 10.47 -16.21 -16.78
CA ASP A 824 10.27 -16.13 -15.33
C ASP A 824 9.74 -17.47 -14.77
N GLY A 825 8.90 -18.17 -15.54
CA GLY A 825 8.32 -19.45 -15.16
C GLY A 825 9.28 -20.65 -15.22
N PHE A 826 10.43 -20.51 -15.87
CA PHE A 826 11.43 -21.59 -16.03
C PHE A 826 12.86 -21.19 -15.61
N GLY A 827 13.15 -19.92 -15.35
CA GLY A 827 14.50 -19.44 -15.03
C GLY A 827 15.45 -19.44 -16.24
N VAL A 828 14.98 -18.99 -17.40
CA VAL A 828 15.70 -19.06 -18.68
C VAL A 828 15.86 -17.65 -19.28
N ASP A 829 17.08 -17.16 -19.44
CA ASP A 829 17.36 -15.91 -20.16
C ASP A 829 16.98 -16.03 -21.64
N TYR A 830 16.53 -14.94 -22.26
CA TYR A 830 16.27 -14.89 -23.71
C TYR A 830 16.98 -13.71 -24.39
N SER A 831 17.39 -13.91 -25.63
CA SER A 831 17.91 -12.87 -26.52
C SER A 831 17.21 -12.94 -27.88
N PHE A 832 16.81 -11.78 -28.39
CA PHE A 832 16.10 -11.65 -29.66
C PHE A 832 16.97 -10.87 -30.66
N ASN A 833 17.48 -11.56 -31.68
CA ASN A 833 18.46 -11.00 -32.60
C ASN A 833 17.77 -10.29 -33.79
N ARG A 834 17.36 -9.04 -33.59
CA ARG A 834 16.45 -8.28 -34.47
C ARG A 834 17.11 -7.73 -35.75
N ASN A 835 17.68 -8.61 -36.57
CA ASN A 835 18.19 -8.28 -37.89
C ASN A 835 17.06 -8.28 -38.92
N LYS A 836 16.33 -7.16 -39.02
CA LYS A 836 15.16 -6.99 -39.93
C LYS A 836 15.42 -7.46 -41.36
N GLU A 837 16.60 -7.15 -41.90
CA GLU A 837 17.02 -7.53 -43.25
C GLU A 837 17.11 -9.07 -43.44
N ALA A 838 17.38 -9.81 -42.37
CA ALA A 838 17.33 -11.28 -42.36
C ALA A 838 15.91 -11.81 -42.07
N GLU A 839 15.15 -11.15 -41.18
CA GLU A 839 13.74 -11.48 -40.89
C GLU A 839 12.88 -11.43 -42.18
N GLU A 840 13.08 -10.40 -43.01
CA GLU A 840 12.38 -10.21 -44.30
C GLU A 840 12.88 -11.17 -45.40
N ALA A 841 14.18 -11.49 -45.42
CA ALA A 841 14.77 -12.41 -46.41
C ALA A 841 14.49 -13.90 -46.13
N GLN A 842 14.24 -14.28 -44.87
CA GLN A 842 14.07 -15.69 -44.47
C GLN A 842 12.65 -16.05 -43.98
N GLY A 843 11.83 -15.06 -43.58
CA GLY A 843 10.44 -15.29 -43.16
C GLY A 843 10.26 -15.86 -41.74
N PHE A 844 11.36 -16.15 -41.04
CA PHE A 844 11.43 -16.56 -39.65
C PHE A 844 12.44 -15.71 -38.86
N GLY A 845 12.13 -15.40 -37.61
CA GLY A 845 13.05 -14.78 -36.65
C GLY A 845 13.69 -15.84 -35.76
N GLU A 846 14.89 -15.56 -35.23
CA GLU A 846 15.63 -16.48 -34.36
C GLU A 846 15.69 -15.95 -32.92
N ILE A 847 15.22 -16.77 -31.97
CA ILE A 847 15.26 -16.49 -30.53
C ILE A 847 16.31 -17.39 -29.89
N GLU A 848 17.31 -16.81 -29.22
CA GLU A 848 18.25 -17.57 -28.38
C GLU A 848 17.69 -17.66 -26.95
N PHE A 849 17.49 -18.87 -26.44
CA PHE A 849 17.26 -19.13 -25.02
C PHE A 849 18.56 -19.61 -24.36
N THR A 850 18.86 -19.13 -23.15
CA THR A 850 20.07 -19.45 -22.37
C THR A 850 19.69 -19.93 -20.97
N GLY A 851 20.17 -21.09 -20.54
CA GLY A 851 19.83 -21.65 -19.22
C GLY A 851 20.12 -23.14 -19.07
N SER A 852 19.51 -23.76 -18.06
CA SER A 852 19.68 -25.19 -17.79
C SER A 852 19.06 -26.07 -18.89
N ARG A 853 19.67 -27.22 -19.18
CA ARG A 853 19.26 -28.09 -20.29
C ARG A 853 17.81 -28.62 -20.19
N SER A 854 17.27 -28.75 -18.98
CA SER A 854 15.87 -29.11 -18.74
C SER A 854 14.92 -27.94 -18.97
N ALA A 855 15.23 -26.76 -18.44
CA ALA A 855 14.41 -25.56 -18.57
C ALA A 855 14.36 -25.06 -20.03
N LEU A 856 15.49 -25.13 -20.76
CA LEU A 856 15.55 -24.86 -22.19
C LEU A 856 14.58 -25.75 -22.97
N LYS A 857 14.55 -27.07 -22.72
CA LYS A 857 13.62 -27.98 -23.40
C LYS A 857 12.17 -27.52 -23.18
N GLN A 858 11.78 -27.29 -21.93
CA GLN A 858 10.42 -26.88 -21.57
C GLN A 858 10.03 -25.51 -22.15
N ALA A 859 10.97 -24.56 -22.23
CA ALA A 859 10.78 -23.28 -22.90
C ALA A 859 10.57 -23.46 -24.41
N THR A 860 11.39 -24.27 -25.09
CA THR A 860 11.18 -24.56 -26.53
C THR A 860 9.86 -25.28 -26.81
N GLU A 861 9.44 -26.18 -25.92
CA GLU A 861 8.20 -26.96 -26.04
C GLU A 861 6.97 -26.04 -25.97
N LYS A 862 6.90 -25.11 -25.00
CA LYS A 862 5.83 -24.08 -24.93
C LYS A 862 5.88 -23.05 -26.07
N VAL A 863 7.07 -22.67 -26.55
CA VAL A 863 7.16 -21.74 -27.69
C VAL A 863 6.62 -22.39 -28.96
N ASN A 864 6.90 -23.68 -29.18
CA ASN A 864 6.34 -24.42 -30.31
C ASN A 864 4.82 -24.59 -30.20
N GLU A 865 4.28 -24.88 -29.01
CA GLU A 865 2.83 -24.92 -28.75
C GLU A 865 2.12 -23.61 -29.14
N ILE A 866 2.73 -22.45 -28.83
CA ILE A 866 2.21 -21.13 -29.23
C ILE A 866 2.34 -20.87 -30.74
N ILE A 867 3.36 -21.42 -31.41
CA ILE A 867 3.48 -21.36 -32.87
C ILE A 867 2.37 -22.20 -33.51
N GLU A 868 2.11 -23.42 -33.00
CA GLU A 868 1.03 -24.29 -33.47
C GLU A 868 -0.36 -23.65 -33.24
N GLU A 869 -0.60 -22.94 -32.13
CA GLU A 869 -1.82 -22.15 -31.92
C GLU A 869 -2.05 -21.15 -33.07
N VAL A 870 -0.99 -20.41 -33.45
CA VAL A 870 -1.07 -19.38 -34.50
C VAL A 870 -1.20 -19.99 -35.89
N GLU A 871 -0.51 -21.09 -36.19
CA GLU A 871 -0.60 -21.75 -37.50
C GLU A 871 -1.94 -22.46 -37.72
N ASN A 872 -2.64 -22.85 -36.66
CA ASN A 872 -4.00 -23.39 -36.74
C ASN A 872 -5.07 -22.31 -37.00
N PHE A 873 -4.79 -21.02 -36.78
CA PHE A 873 -5.75 -19.93 -37.04
C PHE A 873 -5.74 -19.52 -38.51
N VAL A 874 -6.82 -19.82 -39.24
CA VAL A 874 -6.93 -19.62 -40.69
C VAL A 874 -8.12 -18.73 -41.04
N THR A 875 -7.90 -17.82 -42.00
CA THR A 875 -8.94 -17.03 -42.65
C THR A 875 -9.28 -17.64 -44.02
N VAL A 876 -10.52 -18.05 -44.23
CA VAL A 876 -11.03 -18.61 -45.50
C VAL A 876 -12.18 -17.75 -45.99
N THR A 877 -12.09 -17.26 -47.23
CA THR A 877 -13.21 -16.59 -47.92
C THR A 877 -14.02 -17.60 -48.73
N VAL A 878 -15.33 -17.40 -48.77
CA VAL A 878 -16.28 -18.21 -49.55
C VAL A 878 -17.13 -17.25 -50.37
N ASN A 879 -17.18 -17.46 -51.69
CA ASN A 879 -18.11 -16.74 -52.56
C ASN A 879 -19.52 -17.32 -52.39
N VAL A 880 -20.48 -16.47 -52.04
CA VAL A 880 -21.91 -16.78 -51.92
C VAL A 880 -22.72 -15.61 -52.52
N PRO A 881 -23.72 -15.86 -53.39
CA PRO A 881 -24.57 -14.79 -53.90
C PRO A 881 -25.37 -14.08 -52.78
N PRO A 882 -25.45 -12.72 -52.75
CA PRO A 882 -26.08 -11.95 -51.67
C PRO A 882 -27.55 -12.31 -51.38
N LYS A 883 -28.24 -12.90 -52.36
CA LYS A 883 -29.60 -13.48 -52.20
C LYS A 883 -29.69 -14.47 -51.03
N TYR A 884 -28.61 -15.22 -50.76
CA TYR A 884 -28.56 -16.27 -49.74
C TYR A 884 -27.93 -15.81 -48.42
N HIS A 885 -27.39 -14.58 -48.33
CA HIS A 885 -26.84 -14.03 -47.07
C HIS A 885 -27.90 -13.97 -45.97
N SER A 886 -29.13 -13.58 -46.33
CA SER A 886 -30.27 -13.54 -45.41
C SER A 886 -30.64 -14.93 -44.86
N ASP A 887 -30.47 -16.00 -45.65
CA ASP A 887 -30.69 -17.39 -45.22
C ASP A 887 -29.59 -17.91 -44.29
N ILE A 888 -28.31 -17.56 -44.57
CA ILE A 888 -27.16 -17.94 -43.73
C ILE A 888 -27.23 -17.26 -42.35
N ILE A 889 -27.63 -15.98 -42.31
CA ILE A 889 -27.83 -15.25 -41.06
C ILE A 889 -29.09 -15.78 -40.34
N GLY A 890 -30.21 -15.79 -41.05
CA GLY A 890 -31.53 -16.14 -40.53
C GLY A 890 -32.10 -15.09 -39.56
N PRO A 891 -33.35 -15.26 -39.09
CA PRO A 891 -34.00 -14.31 -38.19
C PRO A 891 -33.17 -14.12 -36.90
N ALA A 892 -32.80 -12.87 -36.63
CA ALA A 892 -31.92 -12.47 -35.53
C ALA A 892 -30.59 -13.25 -35.44
N GLY A 893 -30.01 -13.69 -36.57
CA GLY A 893 -28.76 -14.45 -36.57
C GLY A 893 -28.88 -15.85 -35.98
N ARG A 894 -30.07 -16.48 -36.02
CA ARG A 894 -30.28 -17.83 -35.47
C ARG A 894 -29.51 -18.90 -36.27
N VAL A 895 -29.57 -18.85 -37.60
CA VAL A 895 -28.96 -19.88 -38.47
C VAL A 895 -27.43 -19.78 -38.39
N MET A 896 -26.89 -18.57 -38.45
CA MET A 896 -25.48 -18.27 -38.18
C MET A 896 -24.99 -18.87 -36.86
N ARG A 897 -25.73 -18.67 -35.76
CA ARG A 897 -25.39 -19.25 -34.45
C ARG A 897 -25.50 -20.78 -34.44
N GLU A 898 -26.46 -21.36 -35.16
CA GLU A 898 -26.60 -22.81 -35.26
C GLU A 898 -25.45 -23.46 -36.04
N ILE A 899 -25.00 -22.83 -37.15
CA ILE A 899 -23.82 -23.25 -37.92
C ILE A 899 -22.57 -23.25 -37.02
N ILE A 900 -22.32 -22.13 -36.33
CA ILE A 900 -21.13 -21.98 -35.50
C ILE A 900 -21.16 -22.95 -34.31
N ASN A 901 -22.32 -23.12 -33.64
CA ASN A 901 -22.46 -24.10 -32.56
C ASN A 901 -22.25 -25.54 -33.05
N LYS A 902 -22.80 -25.92 -34.22
CA LYS A 902 -22.56 -27.25 -34.83
C LYS A 902 -21.09 -27.47 -35.21
N ALA A 903 -20.35 -26.42 -35.55
CA ALA A 903 -18.93 -26.51 -35.88
C ALA A 903 -18.02 -26.57 -34.62
N ALA A 904 -18.34 -25.76 -33.60
CA ALA A 904 -17.53 -25.55 -32.39
C ALA A 904 -17.86 -26.53 -31.23
N GLY A 905 -19.05 -27.12 -31.19
CA GLY A 905 -19.48 -28.02 -30.11
C GLY A 905 -19.91 -27.29 -28.83
N ASP A 906 -19.68 -27.89 -27.67
CA ASP A 906 -20.12 -27.40 -26.35
C ASP A 906 -19.40 -26.12 -25.84
N ILE A 907 -18.58 -25.48 -26.69
CA ILE A 907 -17.87 -24.25 -26.35
C ILE A 907 -18.85 -23.08 -26.32
N PHE A 908 -19.24 -22.64 -25.13
CA PHE A 908 -20.16 -21.52 -24.93
C PHE A 908 -19.52 -20.17 -25.31
N LEU A 909 -19.57 -19.85 -26.60
CA LEU A 909 -19.06 -18.60 -27.16
C LEU A 909 -20.01 -17.43 -26.86
N PRO A 910 -19.51 -16.27 -26.35
CA PRO A 910 -20.33 -15.08 -26.14
C PRO A 910 -20.91 -14.51 -27.45
N PRO A 911 -22.10 -13.89 -27.44
CA PRO A 911 -22.76 -13.30 -28.61
C PRO A 911 -21.88 -12.38 -29.48
N GLN A 912 -20.88 -11.74 -28.87
CA GLN A 912 -19.94 -10.83 -29.53
C GLN A 912 -18.85 -11.53 -30.35
N GLN A 913 -18.59 -12.82 -30.13
CA GLN A 913 -17.49 -13.55 -30.78
C GLN A 913 -17.91 -14.27 -32.07
N PHE A 914 -19.21 -14.58 -32.25
CA PHE A 914 -19.73 -15.21 -33.47
C PHE A 914 -19.41 -14.40 -34.74
N GLY A 915 -19.54 -13.07 -34.68
CA GLY A 915 -19.22 -12.16 -35.79
C GLY A 915 -17.74 -12.04 -36.12
N ARG A 916 -16.85 -12.65 -35.33
CA ARG A 916 -15.41 -12.81 -35.65
C ARG A 916 -15.13 -14.16 -36.32
N LEU A 917 -15.91 -15.20 -36.01
CA LEU A 917 -15.78 -16.53 -36.60
C LEU A 917 -16.36 -16.61 -38.02
N LEU A 918 -17.47 -15.89 -38.24
CA LEU A 918 -18.15 -15.79 -39.53
C LEU A 918 -18.64 -14.36 -39.73
N GLN A 919 -18.15 -13.70 -40.78
CA GLN A 919 -18.56 -12.36 -41.18
C GLN A 919 -19.24 -12.44 -42.55
N VAL A 920 -20.56 -12.24 -42.54
CA VAL A 920 -21.40 -12.09 -43.75
C VAL A 920 -21.61 -10.59 -43.96
N PRO A 921 -21.34 -10.02 -45.16
CA PRO A 921 -21.58 -8.60 -45.42
C PRO A 921 -23.08 -8.30 -45.54
N ASP A 922 -23.48 -7.10 -45.14
CA ASP A 922 -24.86 -6.63 -45.25
C ASP A 922 -25.36 -6.67 -46.70
N THR A 923 -26.63 -6.99 -46.90
CA THR A 923 -27.25 -7.21 -48.23
C THR A 923 -27.07 -6.02 -49.18
N ASP A 924 -26.97 -4.81 -48.65
CA ASP A 924 -26.83 -3.56 -49.41
C ASP A 924 -25.37 -3.27 -49.84
N ALA A 925 -24.39 -4.03 -49.33
CA ALA A 925 -22.96 -3.83 -49.59
C ALA A 925 -22.46 -4.42 -50.93
N GLY A 926 -23.30 -5.21 -51.63
CA GLY A 926 -23.02 -5.69 -52.99
C GLY A 926 -21.77 -6.55 -53.15
N SER A 927 -21.31 -7.20 -52.08
CA SER A 927 -20.14 -8.10 -52.08
C SER A 927 -20.56 -9.54 -51.81
N ASP A 928 -20.11 -10.45 -52.66
CA ASP A 928 -20.42 -11.88 -52.61
C ASP A 928 -19.49 -12.66 -51.64
N GLU A 929 -18.66 -11.95 -50.86
CA GLU A 929 -17.59 -12.56 -50.06
C GLU A 929 -18.00 -12.75 -48.59
N VAL A 930 -18.17 -14.02 -48.18
CA VAL A 930 -18.36 -14.42 -46.79
C VAL A 930 -17.01 -14.83 -46.19
N VAL A 931 -16.60 -14.18 -45.10
CA VAL A 931 -15.28 -14.40 -44.47
C VAL A 931 -15.43 -15.28 -43.23
N CYS A 932 -14.74 -16.42 -43.20
CA CYS A 932 -14.63 -17.29 -42.03
C CYS A 932 -13.22 -17.13 -41.41
N ALA A 933 -13.11 -16.95 -40.09
CA ALA A 933 -11.81 -16.72 -39.43
C ALA A 933 -11.73 -17.39 -38.06
N GLY A 934 -10.93 -18.44 -37.93
CA GLY A 934 -10.85 -19.25 -36.72
C GLY A 934 -9.94 -20.46 -36.88
N ASP A 935 -10.05 -21.42 -35.96
CA ASP A 935 -9.29 -22.67 -36.04
C ASP A 935 -9.67 -23.44 -37.31
N LYS A 936 -8.68 -23.93 -38.05
CA LYS A 936 -8.86 -24.67 -39.31
C LYS A 936 -9.95 -25.75 -39.23
N LYS A 937 -9.92 -26.57 -38.17
CA LYS A 937 -10.90 -27.65 -37.88
C LYS A 937 -12.33 -27.17 -37.65
N VAL A 938 -12.55 -25.90 -37.32
CA VAL A 938 -13.86 -25.27 -37.12
C VAL A 938 -14.27 -24.55 -38.40
N VAL A 939 -13.36 -23.80 -39.02
CA VAL A 939 -13.57 -23.10 -40.29
C VAL A 939 -13.96 -24.08 -41.40
N ASP A 940 -13.27 -25.20 -41.56
CA ASP A 940 -13.58 -26.22 -42.58
C ASP A 940 -15.01 -26.75 -42.44
N LYS A 941 -15.53 -26.90 -41.21
CA LYS A 941 -16.92 -27.31 -40.93
C LYS A 941 -17.92 -26.20 -41.25
N ILE A 942 -17.63 -24.95 -40.89
CA ILE A 942 -18.48 -23.78 -41.19
C ILE A 942 -18.61 -23.62 -42.70
N VAL A 943 -17.50 -23.70 -43.43
CA VAL A 943 -17.46 -23.63 -44.90
C VAL A 943 -18.24 -24.78 -45.54
N ALA A 944 -18.19 -25.99 -45.00
CA ALA A 944 -18.99 -27.11 -45.48
C ALA A 944 -20.49 -26.88 -45.29
N GLN A 945 -20.93 -26.45 -44.10
CA GLN A 945 -22.35 -26.19 -43.80
C GLN A 945 -22.92 -24.99 -44.59
N ILE A 946 -22.12 -23.95 -44.82
CA ILE A 946 -22.53 -22.83 -45.69
C ILE A 946 -22.79 -23.32 -47.12
N LYS A 947 -21.89 -24.15 -47.68
CA LYS A 947 -22.06 -24.72 -49.03
C LYS A 947 -23.27 -25.66 -49.12
N GLU A 948 -23.53 -26.45 -48.08
CA GLU A 948 -24.72 -27.30 -47.97
C GLU A 948 -26.02 -26.47 -47.99
N ILE A 949 -26.09 -25.40 -47.19
CA ILE A 949 -27.25 -24.50 -47.12
C ILE A 949 -27.50 -23.78 -48.45
N VAL A 950 -26.45 -23.32 -49.13
CA VAL A 950 -26.57 -22.68 -50.45
C VAL A 950 -27.09 -23.69 -51.49
N ALA A 951 -26.53 -24.90 -51.54
CA ALA A 951 -26.99 -25.95 -52.45
C ALA A 951 -28.45 -26.38 -52.18
N GLU A 952 -28.89 -26.45 -50.92
CA GLU A 952 -30.30 -26.70 -50.57
C GLU A 952 -31.24 -25.59 -51.07
N ARG A 953 -30.76 -24.34 -51.15
CA ARG A 953 -31.53 -23.17 -51.59
C ARG A 953 -31.54 -22.98 -53.10
N GLU A 954 -30.46 -23.32 -53.79
CA GLU A 954 -30.41 -23.35 -55.25
C GLU A 954 -31.31 -24.46 -55.84
N ALA A 955 -31.49 -25.57 -55.11
CA ALA A 955 -32.39 -26.67 -55.47
C ALA A 955 -33.88 -26.45 -55.16
N ALA A 956 -34.29 -25.23 -54.75
CA ALA A 956 -35.69 -24.91 -54.45
C ALA A 956 -36.45 -24.42 -55.68
N ILE A 957 -37.63 -25.00 -55.93
CA ILE A 957 -38.49 -24.70 -57.09
C ILE A 957 -39.77 -24.00 -56.60
N GLU A 958 -40.34 -23.11 -57.41
CA GLU A 958 -41.67 -22.51 -57.18
C GLU A 958 -42.75 -23.25 -57.98
N ASP A 959 -43.90 -23.51 -57.34
CA ASP A 959 -45.01 -24.28 -57.87
C ASP A 959 -46.35 -23.64 -57.43
N THR A 960 -47.46 -23.90 -58.13
CA THR A 960 -48.76 -23.24 -57.93
C THR A 960 -49.89 -24.22 -57.63
N ILE A 961 -50.81 -23.79 -56.78
CA ILE A 961 -52.09 -24.48 -56.50
C ILE A 961 -53.21 -23.45 -56.55
N GLU A 962 -54.31 -23.77 -57.22
CA GLU A 962 -55.55 -22.99 -57.08
C GLU A 962 -56.42 -23.54 -55.94
N VAL A 963 -56.83 -22.67 -55.01
CA VAL A 963 -57.74 -23.01 -53.91
C VAL A 963 -58.82 -21.92 -53.81
N PRO A 964 -60.12 -22.27 -53.70
CA PRO A 964 -61.18 -21.26 -53.59
C PRO A 964 -61.03 -20.36 -52.35
N LYS A 965 -61.24 -19.05 -52.52
CA LYS A 965 -61.10 -18.02 -51.47
C LYS A 965 -61.81 -18.37 -50.15
N SER A 966 -62.99 -18.97 -50.20
CA SER A 966 -63.76 -19.40 -49.03
C SER A 966 -62.96 -20.31 -48.08
N LYS A 967 -62.04 -21.11 -48.64
CA LYS A 967 -61.24 -22.12 -47.92
C LYS A 967 -59.82 -21.64 -47.58
N HIS A 968 -59.38 -20.49 -48.11
CA HIS A 968 -58.12 -19.84 -47.69
C HIS A 968 -58.07 -19.61 -46.17
N ARG A 969 -59.22 -19.27 -45.55
CA ARG A 969 -59.32 -19.07 -44.10
C ARG A 969 -59.07 -20.37 -43.30
N GLN A 970 -59.48 -21.53 -43.82
CA GLN A 970 -59.22 -22.83 -43.20
C GLN A 970 -57.73 -23.18 -43.32
N LEU A 971 -57.12 -22.98 -44.50
CA LEU A 971 -55.70 -23.22 -44.74
C LEU A 971 -54.77 -22.33 -43.89
N VAL A 972 -55.20 -21.10 -43.58
CA VAL A 972 -54.43 -20.20 -42.69
C VAL A 972 -54.65 -20.55 -41.21
N GLY A 973 -55.89 -20.82 -40.80
CA GLY A 973 -56.25 -21.06 -39.40
C GLY A 973 -56.22 -19.79 -38.52
N PRO A 974 -56.66 -19.88 -37.26
CA PRO A 974 -56.56 -18.77 -36.32
C PRO A 974 -55.08 -18.37 -36.10
N GLY A 975 -54.77 -17.08 -36.18
CA GLY A 975 -53.41 -16.56 -36.02
C GLY A 975 -52.37 -17.05 -37.06
N GLY A 976 -52.81 -17.71 -38.14
CA GLY A 976 -51.90 -18.35 -39.09
C GLY A 976 -51.31 -19.67 -38.62
N ALA A 977 -51.87 -20.31 -37.58
CA ALA A 977 -51.32 -21.52 -36.98
C ALA A 977 -51.17 -22.68 -37.98
N ILE A 978 -52.24 -23.02 -38.72
CA ILE A 978 -52.25 -24.14 -39.67
C ILE A 978 -51.27 -23.89 -40.82
N ARG A 979 -51.18 -22.65 -41.31
CA ARG A 979 -50.16 -22.27 -42.31
C ARG A 979 -48.74 -22.46 -41.77
N LYS A 980 -48.46 -22.04 -40.53
CA LYS A 980 -47.13 -22.21 -39.90
C LYS A 980 -46.79 -23.68 -39.73
N GLU A 981 -47.73 -24.46 -39.21
CA GLU A 981 -47.59 -25.91 -39.01
C GLU A 981 -47.27 -26.62 -40.34
N LEU A 982 -47.99 -26.33 -41.42
CA LEU A 982 -47.70 -26.89 -42.75
C LEU A 982 -46.37 -26.39 -43.34
N GLN A 983 -45.99 -25.12 -43.09
CA GLN A 983 -44.69 -24.60 -43.48
C GLN A 983 -43.54 -25.27 -42.72
N GLU A 984 -43.75 -25.64 -41.46
CA GLU A 984 -42.76 -26.26 -40.57
C GLU A 984 -42.63 -27.77 -40.81
N GLN A 985 -43.75 -28.51 -40.90
CA GLN A 985 -43.78 -29.95 -41.16
C GLN A 985 -43.17 -30.32 -42.52
N PHE A 986 -43.43 -29.52 -43.57
CA PHE A 986 -42.94 -29.80 -44.93
C PHE A 986 -41.74 -28.95 -45.33
N GLY A 987 -41.38 -27.90 -44.59
CA GLY A 987 -40.28 -27.00 -44.95
C GLY A 987 -40.49 -26.24 -46.27
N VAL A 988 -41.76 -26.02 -46.65
CA VAL A 988 -42.17 -25.37 -47.91
C VAL A 988 -42.83 -24.03 -47.60
N ARG A 989 -42.39 -22.95 -48.25
CA ARG A 989 -42.90 -21.60 -47.99
C ARG A 989 -44.22 -21.35 -48.73
N ILE A 990 -45.33 -21.65 -48.07
CA ILE A 990 -46.69 -21.31 -48.57
C ILE A 990 -46.86 -19.78 -48.61
N SER A 991 -47.11 -19.20 -49.79
CA SER A 991 -47.48 -17.78 -49.96
C SER A 991 -48.89 -17.64 -50.49
N LEU A 992 -49.75 -16.96 -49.72
CA LEU A 992 -51.14 -16.68 -50.12
C LEU A 992 -51.26 -15.21 -50.60
N PRO A 993 -52.09 -14.93 -51.61
CA PRO A 993 -52.37 -13.56 -52.04
C PRO A 993 -53.09 -12.77 -50.93
N ARG A 994 -52.93 -11.45 -50.94
CA ARG A 994 -53.69 -10.54 -50.04
C ARG A 994 -55.20 -10.66 -50.35
N PRO A 995 -56.10 -10.56 -49.35
CA PRO A 995 -57.53 -10.82 -49.52
C PRO A 995 -58.22 -9.89 -50.54
N GLU A 996 -57.65 -8.70 -50.74
CA GLU A 996 -58.09 -7.68 -51.71
C GLU A 996 -57.89 -8.11 -53.18
N ASN A 997 -56.85 -8.92 -53.47
CA ASN A 997 -56.58 -9.37 -54.84
C ASN A 997 -57.57 -10.47 -55.27
N PRO A 998 -58.03 -10.51 -56.53
CA PRO A 998 -59.02 -11.49 -57.00
C PRO A 998 -58.49 -12.93 -57.06
N SER A 999 -57.18 -13.13 -57.14
CA SER A 999 -56.54 -14.43 -57.43
C SER A 999 -56.83 -15.53 -56.40
N SER A 1000 -57.18 -16.71 -56.90
CA SER A 1000 -57.33 -17.96 -56.13
C SER A 1000 -56.04 -18.77 -55.99
N VAL A 1001 -54.97 -18.34 -56.68
CA VAL A 1001 -53.67 -19.04 -56.78
C VAL A 1001 -52.81 -18.81 -55.54
N ILE A 1002 -52.25 -19.88 -55.01
CA ILE A 1002 -51.28 -19.95 -53.91
C ILE A 1002 -49.95 -20.43 -54.49
N THR A 1003 -48.84 -19.76 -54.18
CA THR A 1003 -47.50 -20.26 -54.54
C THR A 1003 -46.89 -21.05 -53.38
N LEU A 1004 -46.23 -22.15 -53.73
CA LEU A 1004 -45.40 -22.98 -52.85
C LEU A 1004 -43.96 -22.90 -53.34
N SER A 1005 -43.01 -22.62 -52.47
CA SER A 1005 -41.58 -22.69 -52.81
C SER A 1005 -40.78 -23.56 -51.84
N GLY A 1006 -39.97 -24.49 -52.40
CA GLY A 1006 -39.23 -25.51 -51.64
C GLY A 1006 -38.75 -26.67 -52.51
N LYS A 1007 -38.38 -27.80 -51.89
CA LYS A 1007 -37.97 -29.01 -52.62
C LYS A 1007 -39.20 -29.73 -53.22
N PRO A 1008 -39.14 -30.23 -54.48
CA PRO A 1008 -40.31 -30.75 -55.20
C PRO A 1008 -41.03 -31.90 -54.45
N GLU A 1009 -40.28 -32.88 -53.93
CA GLU A 1009 -40.84 -34.00 -53.14
C GLU A 1009 -41.69 -33.59 -51.93
N ARG A 1010 -41.45 -32.38 -51.38
CA ARG A 1010 -42.16 -31.84 -50.22
C ARG A 1010 -43.35 -30.98 -50.64
N ILE A 1011 -43.27 -30.35 -51.82
CA ILE A 1011 -44.38 -29.63 -52.46
C ILE A 1011 -45.51 -30.61 -52.82
N GLU A 1012 -45.20 -31.80 -53.33
CA GLU A 1012 -46.20 -32.82 -53.69
C GLU A 1012 -46.98 -33.33 -52.47
N LYS A 1013 -46.28 -33.71 -51.39
CA LYS A 1013 -46.91 -34.17 -50.13
C LYS A 1013 -47.76 -33.06 -49.50
N LEU A 1014 -47.33 -31.80 -49.62
CA LEU A 1014 -48.12 -30.65 -49.20
C LEU A 1014 -49.34 -30.40 -50.11
N LYS A 1015 -49.23 -30.60 -51.43
CA LYS A 1015 -50.38 -30.54 -52.37
C LYS A 1015 -51.48 -31.53 -51.98
N GLU A 1016 -51.13 -32.73 -51.54
CA GLU A 1016 -52.09 -33.73 -51.06
C GLU A 1016 -52.76 -33.31 -49.74
N ARG A 1017 -51.96 -32.91 -48.74
CA ARG A 1017 -52.49 -32.50 -47.43
C ARG A 1017 -53.37 -31.24 -47.51
N ILE A 1018 -53.06 -30.30 -48.40
CA ILE A 1018 -53.91 -29.14 -48.68
C ILE A 1018 -55.25 -29.57 -49.29
N LYS A 1019 -55.27 -30.49 -50.26
CA LYS A 1019 -56.52 -31.01 -50.85
C LYS A 1019 -57.41 -31.71 -49.81
N GLU A 1020 -56.81 -32.44 -48.88
CA GLU A 1020 -57.54 -33.13 -47.81
C GLU A 1020 -58.23 -32.14 -46.85
N LEU A 1021 -57.52 -31.11 -46.39
CA LEU A 1021 -58.02 -30.03 -45.53
C LEU A 1021 -59.07 -29.11 -46.21
N THR A 1022 -59.38 -29.36 -47.48
CA THR A 1022 -60.22 -28.51 -48.35
C THR A 1022 -61.54 -29.20 -48.75
N LYS A 1023 -61.92 -30.32 -48.10
CA LYS A 1023 -63.23 -30.98 -48.26
C LYS A 1023 -64.35 -30.22 -47.52
N ASP A 1024 -65.60 -30.69 -47.61
CA ASP A 1024 -66.78 -30.05 -46.97
C ASP A 1024 -67.54 -31.07 -46.10
N ASP A 1025 -68.00 -30.64 -44.91
CA ASP A 1025 -68.43 -31.53 -43.81
C ASP A 1025 -69.95 -31.73 -43.67
N TRP A 1026 -70.72 -31.71 -44.76
CA TRP A 1026 -72.19 -31.85 -44.73
C TRP A 1026 -72.70 -32.91 -45.71
N ASN A 1027 -73.73 -33.67 -45.30
CA ASN A 1027 -74.27 -34.78 -46.10
C ASN A 1027 -75.38 -34.31 -47.06
N GLU A 1028 -76.33 -33.54 -46.54
CA GLU A 1028 -77.59 -33.18 -47.21
C GLU A 1028 -77.98 -31.74 -46.91
N SER A 1029 -78.75 -31.10 -47.82
CA SER A 1029 -79.23 -29.73 -47.63
C SER A 1029 -80.59 -29.48 -48.28
N ILE A 1030 -81.55 -28.97 -47.49
CA ILE A 1030 -82.90 -28.57 -47.93
C ILE A 1030 -82.99 -27.03 -47.92
N GLU A 1031 -83.72 -26.42 -48.85
CA GLU A 1031 -84.02 -24.98 -48.81
C GLU A 1031 -85.44 -24.68 -48.31
N ILE A 1032 -85.55 -23.86 -47.27
CA ILE A 1032 -86.84 -23.50 -46.64
C ILE A 1032 -87.12 -22.00 -46.82
N PRO A 1033 -88.26 -21.59 -47.42
CA PRO A 1033 -88.68 -20.19 -47.48
C PRO A 1033 -88.78 -19.55 -46.09
N ALA A 1034 -88.30 -18.32 -45.95
CA ALA A 1034 -88.20 -17.65 -44.65
C ALA A 1034 -89.53 -17.48 -43.90
N HIS A 1035 -90.67 -17.43 -44.60
CA HIS A 1035 -91.99 -17.37 -43.98
C HIS A 1035 -92.43 -18.74 -43.42
N LEU A 1036 -92.21 -19.83 -44.17
CA LEU A 1036 -92.48 -21.20 -43.70
C LEU A 1036 -91.56 -21.63 -42.55
N HIS A 1037 -90.38 -21.03 -42.42
CA HIS A 1037 -89.40 -21.35 -41.38
C HIS A 1037 -89.98 -21.34 -39.95
N VAL A 1038 -90.91 -20.44 -39.63
CA VAL A 1038 -91.51 -20.36 -38.28
C VAL A 1038 -92.37 -21.61 -37.99
N PHE A 1039 -93.15 -22.05 -38.98
CA PHE A 1039 -94.04 -23.21 -38.90
C PHE A 1039 -93.25 -24.52 -38.93
N VAL A 1040 -92.34 -24.69 -39.90
CA VAL A 1040 -91.55 -25.94 -40.06
C VAL A 1040 -90.58 -26.15 -38.89
N SER A 1041 -90.00 -25.09 -38.31
CA SER A 1041 -89.14 -25.23 -37.12
C SER A 1041 -89.90 -25.30 -35.79
N GLU A 1042 -91.19 -24.99 -35.76
CA GLU A 1042 -91.99 -24.79 -34.54
C GLU A 1042 -91.29 -23.86 -33.52
N ARG A 1043 -90.78 -22.71 -33.98
CA ARG A 1043 -89.91 -21.80 -33.20
C ARG A 1043 -88.63 -22.45 -32.63
N GLY A 1044 -88.16 -23.53 -33.25
CA GLY A 1044 -86.91 -24.23 -32.92
C GLY A 1044 -87.06 -25.46 -32.03
N THR A 1045 -88.27 -25.92 -31.71
CA THR A 1045 -88.44 -27.20 -30.98
C THR A 1045 -87.95 -28.38 -31.81
N LEU A 1046 -88.33 -28.45 -33.10
CA LEU A 1046 -87.92 -29.53 -34.01
C LEU A 1046 -86.39 -29.62 -34.18
N ILE A 1047 -85.71 -28.47 -34.17
CA ILE A 1047 -84.25 -28.39 -34.26
C ILE A 1047 -83.59 -29.02 -33.01
N ASN A 1048 -84.21 -28.85 -31.84
CA ASN A 1048 -83.79 -29.52 -30.61
C ASN A 1048 -84.19 -31.01 -30.59
N GLU A 1049 -85.37 -31.38 -31.09
CA GLU A 1049 -85.80 -32.79 -31.19
C GLU A 1049 -84.82 -33.60 -32.06
N PHE A 1050 -84.42 -33.12 -33.25
CA PHE A 1050 -83.38 -33.79 -34.06
C PHE A 1050 -82.01 -33.89 -33.36
N LYS A 1051 -81.63 -32.88 -32.57
CA LYS A 1051 -80.37 -32.86 -31.83
C LYS A 1051 -80.37 -33.81 -30.62
N VAL A 1052 -81.51 -33.97 -29.95
CA VAL A 1052 -81.63 -34.77 -28.72
C VAL A 1052 -81.98 -36.23 -29.02
N GLU A 1053 -82.88 -36.48 -29.97
CA GLU A 1053 -83.39 -37.83 -30.28
C GLU A 1053 -82.60 -38.53 -31.39
N GLN A 1054 -82.12 -37.79 -32.39
CA GLN A 1054 -81.43 -38.35 -33.56
C GLN A 1054 -79.94 -38.01 -33.62
N ASN A 1055 -79.43 -37.17 -32.69
CA ASN A 1055 -78.06 -36.66 -32.66
C ASN A 1055 -77.59 -36.02 -33.99
N VAL A 1056 -78.53 -35.51 -34.79
CA VAL A 1056 -78.23 -34.82 -36.06
C VAL A 1056 -78.05 -33.33 -35.78
N ASN A 1057 -76.90 -32.79 -36.17
CA ASN A 1057 -76.62 -31.37 -36.05
C ASN A 1057 -77.02 -30.64 -37.35
N MET A 1058 -78.00 -29.75 -37.24
CA MET A 1058 -78.50 -28.92 -38.33
C MET A 1058 -77.85 -27.53 -38.29
N SER A 1059 -77.40 -27.04 -39.45
CA SER A 1059 -76.78 -25.72 -39.59
C SER A 1059 -77.36 -24.93 -40.77
N HIS A 1060 -77.68 -23.66 -40.53
CA HIS A 1060 -78.09 -22.72 -41.58
C HIS A 1060 -76.90 -21.93 -42.17
N GLY A 1061 -75.66 -22.32 -41.84
CA GLY A 1061 -74.44 -21.61 -42.24
C GLY A 1061 -74.49 -20.12 -41.91
N ASN A 1062 -74.25 -19.28 -42.93
CA ASN A 1062 -74.27 -17.81 -42.79
C ASN A 1062 -75.65 -17.24 -42.40
N TYR A 1063 -76.73 -18.00 -42.57
CA TYR A 1063 -78.10 -17.57 -42.26
C TYR A 1063 -78.53 -17.87 -40.81
N THR A 1064 -77.69 -18.56 -40.01
CA THR A 1064 -77.98 -18.96 -38.61
C THR A 1064 -78.52 -17.83 -37.73
N ARG A 1065 -77.94 -16.63 -37.79
CA ARG A 1065 -78.45 -15.45 -37.04
C ARG A 1065 -79.85 -15.04 -37.50
N LYS A 1066 -80.14 -15.07 -38.81
CA LYS A 1066 -81.45 -14.72 -39.37
C LYS A 1066 -82.51 -15.77 -39.04
N ALA A 1067 -82.19 -17.05 -39.21
CA ALA A 1067 -83.06 -18.18 -38.82
C ALA A 1067 -83.49 -18.10 -37.34
N THR A 1068 -82.53 -17.84 -36.44
CA THR A 1068 -82.80 -17.67 -35.00
C THR A 1068 -83.66 -16.44 -34.69
N LEU A 1069 -83.53 -15.34 -35.43
CA LEU A 1069 -84.37 -14.14 -35.29
C LEU A 1069 -85.81 -14.42 -35.73
N ILE A 1070 -85.99 -15.04 -36.90
CA ILE A 1070 -87.30 -15.40 -37.47
C ILE A 1070 -88.05 -16.35 -36.52
N ALA A 1071 -87.37 -17.38 -36.00
CA ALA A 1071 -87.94 -18.32 -35.03
C ALA A 1071 -88.33 -17.67 -33.68
N LYS A 1072 -87.91 -16.43 -33.40
CA LYS A 1072 -88.21 -15.69 -32.16
C LYS A 1072 -89.16 -14.50 -32.34
N ALA A 1073 -89.65 -14.23 -33.55
CA ALA A 1073 -90.62 -13.16 -33.79
C ALA A 1073 -91.92 -13.40 -32.98
N ALA A 1074 -92.57 -12.33 -32.53
CA ALA A 1074 -93.83 -12.38 -31.78
C ALA A 1074 -94.99 -12.97 -32.61
N LEU A 1075 -96.10 -13.33 -31.95
CA LEU A 1075 -97.34 -13.68 -32.66
C LEU A 1075 -98.06 -12.39 -33.10
N PRO A 1076 -98.78 -12.38 -34.24
CA PRO A 1076 -99.58 -11.23 -34.65
C PRO A 1076 -100.74 -10.99 -33.67
N THR A 1077 -101.01 -9.74 -33.37
CA THR A 1077 -102.18 -9.31 -32.59
C THR A 1077 -103.46 -9.40 -33.43
N PRO A 1078 -104.64 -9.58 -32.80
CA PRO A 1078 -105.92 -9.51 -33.51
C PRO A 1078 -106.18 -8.12 -34.13
N PRO A 1079 -107.00 -8.02 -35.19
CA PRO A 1079 -107.59 -6.75 -35.63
C PRO A 1079 -108.49 -6.13 -34.54
N GLU A 1080 -108.69 -4.81 -34.60
CA GLU A 1080 -109.20 -4.01 -33.47
C GLU A 1080 -110.69 -3.58 -33.58
N ASP A 1081 -111.38 -3.93 -34.68
CA ASP A 1081 -112.80 -3.64 -34.91
C ASP A 1081 -113.68 -4.91 -34.88
N VAL A 1082 -114.62 -4.96 -33.93
CA VAL A 1082 -116.01 -5.49 -33.98
C VAL A 1082 -116.53 -5.52 -32.54
N ASP A 1083 -117.54 -4.70 -32.26
CA ASP A 1083 -118.25 -4.66 -30.98
C ASP A 1083 -119.13 -5.89 -30.75
N ALA A 1084 -119.64 -6.05 -29.52
CA ALA A 1084 -120.55 -7.11 -29.16
C ALA A 1084 -122.01 -6.76 -29.49
N ASP A 1085 -122.61 -7.49 -30.44
CA ASP A 1085 -124.08 -7.61 -30.50
C ASP A 1085 -124.56 -8.43 -29.29
N GLU A 1086 -125.45 -7.84 -28.48
CA GLU A 1086 -126.00 -8.49 -27.29
C GLU A 1086 -127.07 -9.55 -27.66
N GLY A 1087 -126.67 -10.82 -27.78
CA GLY A 1087 -127.58 -11.90 -28.19
C GLY A 1087 -127.16 -13.32 -27.80
N GLU A 1088 -127.59 -13.75 -26.61
CA GLU A 1088 -127.64 -15.13 -26.08
C GLU A 1088 -126.30 -15.90 -25.83
N GLU A 1089 -126.28 -16.61 -24.69
CA GLU A 1089 -125.31 -17.62 -24.21
C GLU A 1089 -123.84 -17.53 -24.67
N GLY A 1090 -123.07 -16.65 -24.03
CA GLY A 1090 -121.67 -16.40 -24.38
C GLY A 1090 -120.67 -17.52 -24.03
N LYS A 1091 -119.82 -17.88 -25.00
CA LYS A 1091 -118.47 -18.46 -24.79
C LYS A 1091 -117.58 -18.24 -26.04
N TYR A 1092 -116.59 -17.34 -25.90
CA TYR A 1092 -115.43 -17.10 -26.79
C TYR A 1092 -115.66 -16.28 -28.08
N GLN A 1093 -114.88 -15.20 -28.21
CA GLN A 1093 -114.70 -14.46 -29.47
C GLN A 1093 -113.62 -15.16 -30.32
N CYS A 1094 -113.85 -15.26 -31.63
CA CYS A 1094 -112.91 -15.90 -32.56
C CYS A 1094 -113.00 -15.25 -33.94
N VAL A 1095 -112.01 -14.42 -34.26
CA VAL A 1095 -111.85 -13.77 -35.58
C VAL A 1095 -111.02 -14.70 -36.46
N ILE A 1096 -111.44 -14.90 -37.71
CA ILE A 1096 -110.72 -15.68 -38.72
C ILE A 1096 -110.43 -14.76 -39.92
N THR A 1097 -109.18 -14.72 -40.41
CA THR A 1097 -108.78 -13.92 -41.58
C THR A 1097 -107.94 -14.75 -42.58
N PRO A 1098 -107.97 -14.39 -43.89
CA PRO A 1098 -107.07 -14.96 -44.88
C PRO A 1098 -105.60 -14.62 -44.60
N PHE A 1099 -104.68 -15.49 -45.01
CA PHE A 1099 -103.24 -15.34 -44.75
C PHE A 1099 -102.45 -14.91 -46.01
N GLU A 1100 -102.19 -13.62 -46.18
CA GLU A 1100 -101.38 -13.10 -47.29
C GLU A 1100 -99.90 -13.49 -47.17
N HIS A 1101 -99.31 -13.92 -48.29
CA HIS A 1101 -97.92 -14.40 -48.37
C HIS A 1101 -96.99 -13.33 -48.96
N VAL A 1102 -95.87 -13.05 -48.28
CA VAL A 1102 -94.82 -12.13 -48.77
C VAL A 1102 -93.45 -12.82 -48.76
N GLU A 1103 -92.96 -13.22 -49.94
CA GLU A 1103 -91.66 -13.87 -50.11
C GLU A 1103 -90.53 -12.87 -50.37
N LYS A 1104 -89.36 -13.04 -49.71
CA LYS A 1104 -88.09 -12.38 -50.11
C LYS A 1104 -86.78 -13.19 -49.98
N TYR A 1105 -86.74 -14.38 -49.38
CA TYR A 1105 -85.54 -15.26 -49.36
C TYR A 1105 -85.81 -16.69 -48.85
N THR A 1106 -84.98 -17.65 -49.28
CA THR A 1106 -84.84 -19.00 -48.69
C THR A 1106 -83.74 -19.05 -47.62
N ILE A 1107 -83.78 -20.10 -46.79
CA ILE A 1107 -82.78 -20.41 -45.76
C ILE A 1107 -82.38 -21.89 -45.94
N PRO A 1108 -81.11 -22.20 -46.25
CA PRO A 1108 -80.67 -23.58 -46.35
C PRO A 1108 -80.60 -24.21 -44.95
N TRP A 1109 -81.04 -25.45 -44.84
CA TRP A 1109 -80.94 -26.34 -43.69
C TRP A 1109 -79.98 -27.47 -44.07
N ARG A 1110 -78.73 -27.40 -43.60
CA ARG A 1110 -77.70 -28.41 -43.87
C ARG A 1110 -77.58 -29.38 -42.71
N PHE A 1111 -77.57 -30.67 -42.99
CA PHE A 1111 -77.51 -31.72 -41.99
C PHE A 1111 -76.10 -32.33 -41.92
N SER A 1112 -75.61 -32.46 -40.69
CA SER A 1112 -74.31 -33.04 -40.35
C SER A 1112 -74.49 -34.06 -39.23
N GLY A 1113 -73.98 -35.27 -39.43
CA GLY A 1113 -74.25 -36.44 -38.57
C GLY A 1113 -74.12 -37.74 -39.36
N ASP A 1114 -74.67 -38.82 -38.80
CA ASP A 1114 -74.72 -40.12 -39.48
C ASP A 1114 -75.71 -40.09 -40.67
N LYS A 1115 -75.37 -40.78 -41.77
CA LYS A 1115 -76.07 -40.66 -43.06
C LYS A 1115 -77.52 -41.14 -43.00
N ASP A 1116 -77.76 -42.26 -42.33
CA ASP A 1116 -79.10 -42.82 -42.15
C ASP A 1116 -79.95 -42.02 -41.16
N ALA A 1117 -79.33 -41.12 -40.39
CA ALA A 1117 -80.02 -40.18 -39.51
C ALA A 1117 -80.31 -38.85 -40.22
N THR A 1118 -79.37 -38.31 -41.03
CA THR A 1118 -79.63 -37.10 -41.83
C THR A 1118 -80.78 -37.32 -42.81
N ALA A 1119 -80.83 -38.46 -43.50
CA ALA A 1119 -81.88 -38.78 -44.46
C ALA A 1119 -83.28 -38.94 -43.82
N LYS A 1120 -83.34 -39.28 -42.52
CA LYS A 1120 -84.60 -39.31 -41.74
C LYS A 1120 -85.02 -37.91 -41.31
N ALA A 1121 -84.08 -37.10 -40.82
CA ALA A 1121 -84.35 -35.71 -40.47
C ALA A 1121 -84.79 -34.87 -41.69
N ALA A 1122 -84.19 -35.12 -42.86
CA ALA A 1122 -84.55 -34.51 -44.13
C ALA A 1122 -86.04 -34.72 -44.48
N LYS A 1123 -86.51 -35.97 -44.55
CA LYS A 1123 -87.90 -36.31 -44.89
C LYS A 1123 -88.92 -35.70 -43.90
N VAL A 1124 -88.61 -35.74 -42.60
CA VAL A 1124 -89.46 -35.16 -41.54
C VAL A 1124 -89.56 -33.62 -41.62
N VAL A 1125 -88.62 -32.97 -42.32
CA VAL A 1125 -88.67 -31.53 -42.66
C VAL A 1125 -89.45 -31.29 -43.95
N GLU A 1126 -89.31 -32.16 -44.96
CA GLU A 1126 -90.07 -32.07 -46.22
C GLU A 1126 -91.58 -32.26 -46.01
N GLU A 1127 -91.99 -33.29 -45.26
CA GLU A 1127 -93.39 -33.54 -44.90
C GLU A 1127 -94.04 -32.33 -44.19
N ARG A 1128 -93.31 -31.69 -43.26
CA ARG A 1128 -93.76 -30.47 -42.57
C ARG A 1128 -93.77 -29.26 -43.49
N LEU A 1129 -92.86 -29.16 -44.45
CA LEU A 1129 -92.84 -28.08 -45.44
C LEU A 1129 -94.05 -28.17 -46.39
N GLU A 1130 -94.51 -29.38 -46.74
CA GLU A 1130 -95.78 -29.57 -47.46
C GLU A 1130 -97.02 -29.22 -46.62
N GLN A 1131 -97.01 -29.51 -45.32
CA GLN A 1131 -98.09 -29.08 -44.41
C GLN A 1131 -98.13 -27.56 -44.27
N ALA A 1132 -96.98 -26.91 -44.09
CA ALA A 1132 -96.89 -25.45 -43.94
C ALA A 1132 -97.35 -24.69 -45.20
N LYS A 1133 -97.18 -25.26 -46.40
CA LYS A 1133 -97.70 -24.71 -47.68
C LYS A 1133 -99.23 -24.74 -47.82
N LYS A 1134 -99.96 -25.45 -46.95
CA LYS A 1134 -101.43 -25.62 -47.02
C LYS A 1134 -102.21 -24.67 -46.10
N ILE A 1135 -101.52 -23.74 -45.43
CA ILE A 1135 -102.12 -22.73 -44.56
C ILE A 1135 -102.81 -21.66 -45.41
N THR A 1136 -104.11 -21.45 -45.20
CA THR A 1136 -104.93 -20.43 -45.90
C THR A 1136 -105.59 -19.44 -44.97
N HIS A 1137 -105.91 -19.87 -43.75
CA HIS A 1137 -106.63 -19.09 -42.74
C HIS A 1137 -105.85 -19.04 -41.43
N GLN A 1138 -105.92 -17.90 -40.75
CA GLN A 1138 -105.48 -17.72 -39.37
C GLN A 1138 -106.65 -17.31 -38.50
N GLY A 1139 -106.60 -17.61 -37.21
CA GLY A 1139 -107.57 -17.15 -36.24
C GLY A 1139 -107.02 -17.08 -34.81
N TRP A 1140 -107.71 -16.32 -33.98
CA TRP A 1140 -107.38 -16.13 -32.57
C TRP A 1140 -108.48 -16.72 -31.68
N PHE A 1141 -108.10 -17.35 -30.57
CA PHE A 1141 -109.02 -17.93 -29.59
C PHE A 1141 -108.72 -17.41 -28.17
N THR A 1142 -109.73 -16.82 -27.53
CA THR A 1142 -109.61 -16.21 -26.20
C THR A 1142 -110.67 -16.78 -25.24
N PRO A 1143 -110.29 -17.60 -24.24
CA PRO A 1143 -111.23 -18.09 -23.23
C PRO A 1143 -111.60 -17.00 -22.22
N VAL A 1144 -112.90 -16.77 -22.02
CA VAL A 1144 -113.48 -15.66 -21.20
C VAL A 1144 -113.00 -15.63 -19.74
N ASN A 1145 -112.44 -16.73 -19.22
CA ASN A 1145 -111.79 -16.78 -17.90
C ASN A 1145 -110.39 -17.40 -18.00
N SER A 1146 -109.45 -16.65 -18.58
CA SER A 1146 -108.10 -17.13 -18.93
C SER A 1146 -107.36 -17.84 -17.78
N LYS A 1147 -107.51 -17.37 -16.54
CA LYS A 1147 -106.71 -17.86 -15.40
C LYS A 1147 -107.01 -19.31 -15.00
N ARG A 1148 -108.21 -19.85 -15.26
CA ARG A 1148 -108.54 -21.27 -14.99
C ARG A 1148 -108.32 -22.18 -16.18
N PHE A 1149 -108.49 -21.67 -17.40
CA PHE A 1149 -108.64 -22.53 -18.57
C PHE A 1149 -107.37 -22.71 -19.42
N TYR A 1150 -106.47 -21.73 -19.50
CA TYR A 1150 -105.19 -21.90 -20.21
C TYR A 1150 -104.37 -23.10 -19.71
N PRO A 1151 -104.23 -23.37 -18.39
CA PRO A 1151 -103.50 -24.55 -17.91
C PRO A 1151 -104.10 -25.88 -18.37
N ARG A 1152 -105.43 -25.97 -18.53
CA ARG A 1152 -106.14 -27.18 -18.96
C ARG A 1152 -106.06 -27.38 -20.48
N LEU A 1153 -106.10 -26.29 -21.25
CA LEU A 1153 -105.88 -26.29 -22.71
C LEU A 1153 -104.44 -26.67 -23.07
N ILE A 1154 -103.45 -26.14 -22.35
CA ILE A 1154 -102.03 -26.40 -22.61
C ILE A 1154 -101.64 -27.82 -22.16
N GLY A 1155 -102.07 -28.23 -20.96
CA GLY A 1155 -101.64 -29.49 -20.34
C GLY A 1155 -100.21 -29.44 -19.78
N SER A 1156 -99.82 -30.45 -18.99
CA SER A 1156 -98.46 -30.51 -18.44
C SER A 1156 -97.43 -30.60 -19.57
N SER A 1157 -96.44 -29.70 -19.55
CA SER A 1157 -95.42 -29.57 -20.61
C SER A 1157 -96.00 -29.40 -22.04
N GLY A 1158 -97.24 -28.90 -22.19
CA GLY A 1158 -97.88 -28.74 -23.49
C GLY A 1158 -98.50 -30.03 -24.07
N SER A 1159 -98.71 -31.06 -23.25
CA SER A 1159 -99.26 -32.37 -23.68
C SER A 1159 -100.53 -32.26 -24.51
N ASN A 1160 -101.48 -31.44 -24.05
CA ASN A 1160 -102.81 -31.35 -24.65
C ASN A 1160 -102.75 -30.55 -25.95
N ILE A 1161 -101.90 -29.52 -26.05
CA ILE A 1161 -101.62 -28.86 -27.34
C ILE A 1161 -100.89 -29.79 -28.31
N LYS A 1162 -99.95 -30.64 -27.86
CA LYS A 1162 -99.33 -31.66 -28.72
C LYS A 1162 -100.33 -32.73 -29.21
N GLN A 1163 -101.39 -33.04 -28.46
CA GLN A 1163 -102.50 -33.89 -28.89
C GLN A 1163 -103.42 -33.16 -29.88
N LEU A 1164 -103.93 -31.97 -29.52
CA LEU A 1164 -104.79 -31.14 -30.36
C LEU A 1164 -104.19 -30.88 -31.74
N ARG A 1165 -102.88 -30.60 -31.84
CA ARG A 1165 -102.20 -30.44 -33.14
C ARG A 1165 -102.24 -31.71 -34.00
N LYS A 1166 -102.12 -32.90 -33.40
CA LYS A 1166 -102.21 -34.18 -34.12
C LYS A 1166 -103.64 -34.50 -34.55
N GLU A 1167 -104.62 -34.16 -33.73
CA GLU A 1167 -106.05 -34.44 -33.99
C GLU A 1167 -106.67 -33.46 -34.99
N THR A 1168 -106.25 -32.20 -34.98
CA THR A 1168 -106.86 -31.12 -35.80
C THR A 1168 -106.06 -30.79 -37.06
N GLY A 1169 -104.78 -31.16 -37.11
CA GLY A 1169 -103.85 -30.76 -38.18
C GLY A 1169 -103.47 -29.28 -38.19
N ALA A 1170 -103.96 -28.47 -37.24
CA ALA A 1170 -103.75 -27.02 -37.21
C ALA A 1170 -102.48 -26.61 -36.44
N PHE A 1171 -101.80 -25.56 -36.91
CA PHE A 1171 -100.66 -24.96 -36.23
C PHE A 1171 -101.12 -24.09 -35.05
N ILE A 1172 -101.34 -24.74 -33.91
CA ILE A 1172 -101.74 -24.11 -32.65
C ILE A 1172 -100.51 -23.53 -31.91
N MET A 1173 -100.52 -22.23 -31.64
CA MET A 1173 -99.45 -21.47 -30.98
C MET A 1173 -99.99 -20.63 -29.81
N SER A 1174 -99.66 -21.00 -28.58
CA SER A 1174 -100.05 -20.26 -27.37
C SER A 1174 -98.95 -19.26 -26.95
N PRO A 1175 -99.29 -17.98 -26.64
CA PRO A 1175 -98.39 -17.05 -25.96
C PRO A 1175 -98.03 -17.53 -24.54
N ARG A 1176 -96.88 -17.09 -24.01
CA ARG A 1176 -96.51 -17.40 -22.61
C ARG A 1176 -97.32 -16.59 -21.58
N ASP A 1177 -97.90 -15.48 -22.02
CA ASP A 1177 -98.43 -14.43 -21.16
C ASP A 1177 -99.97 -14.54 -20.94
N ASN A 1178 -100.55 -15.71 -21.24
CA ASN A 1178 -102.00 -16.00 -21.24
C ASN A 1178 -102.84 -15.10 -22.17
N GLY A 1179 -102.20 -14.47 -23.17
CA GLY A 1179 -102.86 -13.79 -24.28
C GLY A 1179 -103.40 -14.76 -25.35
N PRO A 1180 -104.16 -14.25 -26.34
CA PRO A 1180 -104.94 -15.05 -27.30
C PRO A 1180 -104.13 -16.16 -27.98
N ILE A 1181 -104.69 -17.36 -28.03
CA ILE A 1181 -104.08 -18.50 -28.72
C ILE A 1181 -104.23 -18.30 -30.22
N TYR A 1182 -103.11 -18.31 -30.94
CA TYR A 1182 -103.07 -18.20 -32.40
C TYR A 1182 -103.19 -19.59 -33.03
N ILE A 1183 -104.02 -19.72 -34.06
CA ILE A 1183 -104.30 -20.96 -34.78
C ILE A 1183 -104.17 -20.65 -36.28
N ALA A 1184 -103.35 -21.41 -37.01
CA ALA A 1184 -103.22 -21.27 -38.46
C ALA A 1184 -103.38 -22.64 -39.17
N GLY A 1185 -104.04 -22.66 -40.32
CA GLY A 1185 -104.28 -23.90 -41.09
C GLY A 1185 -105.22 -23.72 -42.28
N THR A 1186 -105.88 -24.81 -42.68
CA THR A 1186 -107.06 -24.75 -43.55
C THR A 1186 -108.29 -24.30 -42.76
N GLU A 1187 -109.31 -23.78 -43.43
CA GLU A 1187 -110.56 -23.33 -42.79
C GLU A 1187 -111.21 -24.44 -41.92
N GLU A 1188 -111.23 -25.67 -42.43
CA GLU A 1188 -111.70 -26.86 -41.71
C GLU A 1188 -110.85 -27.16 -40.46
N SER A 1189 -109.52 -27.14 -40.57
CA SER A 1189 -108.63 -27.40 -39.43
C SER A 1189 -108.74 -26.32 -38.33
N VAL A 1190 -108.97 -25.06 -38.71
CA VAL A 1190 -109.17 -23.95 -37.75
C VAL A 1190 -110.53 -24.08 -37.06
N LYS A 1191 -111.59 -24.49 -37.78
CA LYS A 1191 -112.91 -24.82 -37.18
C LYS A 1191 -112.84 -26.04 -36.26
N ALA A 1192 -112.18 -27.11 -36.69
CA ALA A 1192 -111.96 -28.31 -35.87
C ALA A 1192 -111.13 -28.01 -34.61
N ALA A 1193 -110.09 -27.17 -34.72
CA ALA A 1193 -109.31 -26.70 -33.58
C ALA A 1193 -110.14 -25.82 -32.63
N LYS A 1194 -111.00 -24.93 -33.16
CA LYS A 1194 -111.97 -24.16 -32.36
C LYS A 1194 -112.89 -25.10 -31.58
N GLU A 1195 -113.51 -26.08 -32.23
CA GLU A 1195 -114.38 -27.07 -31.56
C GLU A 1195 -113.66 -27.94 -30.53
N ALA A 1196 -112.46 -28.43 -30.85
CA ALA A 1196 -111.69 -29.25 -29.92
C ALA A 1196 -111.24 -28.43 -28.69
N MET A 1197 -110.95 -27.13 -28.87
CA MET A 1197 -110.70 -26.22 -27.76
C MET A 1197 -111.97 -25.89 -26.97
N THR A 1198 -113.13 -25.65 -27.58
CA THR A 1198 -114.36 -25.40 -26.79
C THR A 1198 -114.81 -26.63 -26.00
N LYS A 1199 -114.60 -27.85 -26.51
CA LYS A 1199 -114.85 -29.11 -25.79
C LYS A 1199 -113.95 -29.31 -24.56
N LEU A 1200 -112.85 -28.56 -24.42
CA LEU A 1200 -111.90 -28.65 -23.29
C LEU A 1200 -112.07 -27.57 -22.21
N VAL A 1201 -113.02 -26.63 -22.36
CA VAL A 1201 -113.11 -25.38 -21.57
C VAL A 1201 -114.47 -25.22 -20.88
#